data_AF-A0A9C8AE80-F1
#
_entry.id   AF-A0A9C8AE80-F1
#
_cell.length_a   1.000
_cell.length_b   1.000
_cell.length_c   1.000
_cell.angle_alpha   90.00
_cell.angle_beta   90.00
_cell.angle_gamma   90.00
#
_symmetry.space_group_name_H-M   'P 1'
#
loop_
_entity.id
_entity.type
_entity.pdbx_description
1 polymer ?
#
loop_
_entity_poly.entity_id
_entity_poly.type
_entity_poly.pdbx_seq_one_letter_code
_entity_poly.pdbx_strand_id
1 'polypeptide(L)'
;MFKKLFALFLLLGLTHVTNSVLADAIRPGFDTTEFSANDDDSVNVSLEFTVNYFGTDYSDVYVNNNGNLTFGGALETYTAEPLNSAELTVIAPFWADVDTRDNGSGILKYGTGTVNDRLAFGATWIDVGYFDSKVDKLNSFQVILIDRSDLEVGYFDIELNYRQIQWETGDAVSSGGSNGLGGSSARVGYSNGKLINVELPGSSINGAFLDGGENSLVDNSHHSPVAGRYYFQVRDGIVDGPLINEVDYAQPGNPDSAEFIELKNLSVNPINLKDYSIQLVDDEVDNAVVYKTIDLPDVMLATSDYYVICTNNTKVANCDFEMTPTTTDLIQNGPSDAVALVLDGTVIDTVGYESSSASTPYTEGSGEWLDDDGEQPYLALSRFPDGYDTNQNDVDFSLHCTTPGVANIMDDSNCYELSIDNVTMTEGNAGTISAQFTVSLSKASFTTVSVDYATADGTTLADNDYVAIDTTTLSFAPGELNKTITVTVNSDTLYEGTCEQFFVNLSNPVNAAIVEGQGVGTITDDDVPPTVSITDVTVTEGDMDTVTAQFTISVVNLDAASGLSVTVDYATGNDTATAGNDYVAVNNRLTFAPGDTSKTINLTVNGDALDEGANERFFVNLNNPVNATIADAQGVGTISDDDDPPTISINDVRLNEGNTGTTSADFTVSLSAASGLIIGVDYTTGEDSATENSDYLPANSTLSLAPGETSKTVSIVVKGDTLIETDERFFVNLS
;
A
#
# COMPACT_ATOMS: atom_id res chain seq x y z
N MET A 1 -15.02 -48.80 -1.30
CA MET A 1 -14.29 -50.02 -0.86
C MET A 1 -13.13 -49.57 0.01
N PHE A 2 -12.98 -50.20 1.17
CA PHE A 2 -12.23 -49.77 2.37
C PHE A 2 -10.71 -49.60 2.23
N LYS A 3 -10.14 -48.65 3.00
CA LYS A 3 -9.02 -48.78 4.00
C LYS A 3 -8.55 -47.37 4.41
N LYS A 4 -8.92 -46.78 5.57
CA LYS A 4 -8.41 -46.94 6.96
C LYS A 4 -6.88 -46.96 7.14
N LEU A 5 -6.32 -45.88 7.72
CA LEU A 5 -5.26 -45.76 8.75
C LEU A 5 -4.83 -44.27 8.77
N PHE A 6 -4.49 -43.56 9.85
CA PHE A 6 -4.52 -43.74 11.31
C PHE A 6 -4.38 -42.32 11.92
N ALA A 7 -5.06 -42.03 13.03
CA ALA A 7 -4.94 -40.77 13.75
C ALA A 7 -3.65 -40.75 14.61
N LEU A 8 -2.95 -39.62 14.63
CA LEU A 8 -1.89 -39.32 15.59
C LEU A 8 -2.34 -38.12 16.41
N PHE A 9 -2.80 -38.38 17.64
CA PHE A 9 -3.08 -37.36 18.64
C PHE A 9 -1.74 -36.88 19.22
N LEU A 10 -1.41 -35.61 19.00
CA LEU A 10 -0.28 -34.95 19.64
C LEU A 10 -0.72 -34.49 21.03
N LEU A 11 -0.12 -35.09 22.05
CA LEU A 11 -0.30 -34.76 23.46
C LEU A 11 0.53 -33.49 23.75
N LEU A 12 -0.04 -32.29 23.61
CA LEU A 12 0.56 -31.08 24.17
C LEU A 12 0.25 -31.04 25.68
N GLY A 13 1.30 -31.01 26.48
CA GLY A 13 1.21 -30.87 27.93
C GLY A 13 0.53 -29.54 28.30
N LEU A 14 -0.50 -29.63 29.13
CA LEU A 14 -0.93 -28.51 29.95
C LEU A 14 0.24 -28.14 30.87
N THR A 15 0.94 -27.06 30.54
CA THR A 15 1.66 -26.29 31.53
C THR A 15 0.62 -25.71 32.49
N HIS A 16 0.72 -26.08 33.76
CA HIS A 16 -0.03 -25.45 34.83
C HIS A 16 0.25 -23.94 34.81
N VAL A 17 -0.71 -23.18 34.31
CA VAL A 17 -0.88 -21.78 34.69
C VAL A 17 -1.16 -21.84 36.20
N THR A 18 -0.23 -21.31 36.97
CA THR A 18 -0.48 -20.97 38.37
C THR A 18 -1.68 -20.02 38.36
N ASN A 19 -2.81 -20.43 38.94
CA ASN A 19 -3.88 -19.50 39.28
C ASN A 19 -3.23 -18.34 40.03
N SER A 20 -3.14 -17.17 39.40
CA SER A 20 -3.03 -15.93 40.13
C SER A 20 -4.23 -15.91 41.05
N VAL A 21 -3.99 -15.89 42.36
CA VAL A 21 -5.02 -15.52 43.31
C VAL A 21 -5.49 -14.13 42.87
N LEU A 22 -6.69 -14.02 42.32
CA LEU A 22 -7.29 -12.71 42.06
C LEU A 22 -7.23 -11.93 43.39
N ALA A 23 -6.71 -10.71 43.35
CA ALA A 23 -6.65 -9.87 44.54
C ALA A 23 -8.09 -9.65 45.04
N ASP A 24 -8.32 -9.89 46.34
CA ASP A 24 -9.61 -9.60 46.98
C ASP A 24 -9.85 -8.08 46.93
N ALA A 25 -11.05 -7.66 46.52
CA ALA A 25 -11.41 -6.25 46.46
C ALA A 25 -11.48 -5.63 47.86
N ILE A 26 -11.88 -6.40 48.89
CA ILE A 26 -12.00 -5.89 50.26
C ILE A 26 -10.63 -5.58 50.85
N ARG A 27 -10.44 -4.35 51.33
CA ARG A 27 -9.20 -3.96 52.02
C ARG A 27 -9.23 -4.36 53.50
N PRO A 28 -8.16 -4.97 54.02
CA PRO A 28 -8.03 -5.24 55.45
C PRO A 28 -7.77 -3.95 56.24
N GLY A 29 -8.08 -3.96 57.54
CA GLY A 29 -7.67 -2.91 58.49
C GLY A 29 -8.72 -1.84 58.78
N PHE A 30 -9.87 -1.85 58.10
CA PHE A 30 -10.99 -0.93 58.31
C PHE A 30 -12.12 -1.52 59.18
N ASP A 31 -11.76 -2.43 60.09
CA ASP A 31 -12.67 -3.23 60.91
C ASP A 31 -12.41 -3.07 62.42
N THR A 32 -11.82 -1.93 62.83
CA THR A 32 -11.34 -1.70 64.20
C THR A 32 -12.45 -1.45 65.22
N THR A 33 -13.61 -0.95 64.78
CA THR A 33 -14.78 -0.68 65.62
C THR A 33 -15.98 -1.47 65.13
N GLU A 34 -16.68 -2.14 66.05
CA GLU A 34 -17.89 -2.91 65.75
C GLU A 34 -19.13 -2.08 66.06
N PHE A 35 -20.05 -1.98 65.11
CA PHE A 35 -21.40 -1.47 65.37
C PHE A 35 -22.27 -2.64 65.83
N SER A 36 -22.93 -2.46 66.98
CA SER A 36 -23.73 -3.55 67.57
C SER A 36 -24.82 -3.99 66.61
N ALA A 37 -25.08 -5.31 66.56
CA ALA A 37 -26.11 -5.90 65.71
C ALA A 37 -27.45 -5.15 65.81
N ASN A 38 -27.96 -4.68 64.67
CA ASN A 38 -29.16 -3.87 64.52
C ASN A 38 -29.75 -4.02 63.10
N ASP A 39 -30.75 -3.20 62.77
CA ASP A 39 -31.51 -3.23 61.52
C ASP A 39 -31.35 -1.90 60.78
N ASP A 40 -31.72 -0.79 61.44
CA ASP A 40 -31.87 0.52 60.78
C ASP A 40 -31.02 1.63 61.39
N ASP A 41 -30.20 1.33 62.39
CA ASP A 41 -29.52 2.38 63.15
C ASP A 41 -28.31 2.95 62.37
N SER A 42 -27.97 4.21 62.70
CA SER A 42 -26.79 4.90 62.22
C SER A 42 -25.90 5.34 63.37
N VAL A 43 -24.60 5.45 63.12
CA VAL A 43 -23.62 6.01 64.06
C VAL A 43 -22.85 7.16 63.41
N ASN A 44 -22.72 8.29 64.11
CA ASN A 44 -21.85 9.38 63.67
C ASN A 44 -20.39 9.08 64.05
N VAL A 45 -19.48 9.19 63.09
CA VAL A 45 -18.07 8.85 63.21
C VAL A 45 -17.21 9.97 62.64
N SER A 46 -16.13 10.33 63.33
CA SER A 46 -15.15 11.29 62.78
C SER A 46 -14.29 10.62 61.72
N LEU A 47 -14.02 11.34 60.62
CA LEU A 47 -13.17 10.88 59.53
C LEU A 47 -11.68 11.02 59.85
N GLU A 48 -11.30 11.88 60.80
CA GLU A 48 -9.91 12.29 61.10
C GLU A 48 -9.23 13.15 60.01
N PHE A 49 -9.91 13.40 58.88
CA PHE A 49 -9.54 14.34 57.82
C PHE A 49 -10.77 15.08 57.31
N THR A 50 -10.55 16.10 56.47
CA THR A 50 -11.62 16.88 55.84
C THR A 50 -11.92 16.33 54.45
N VAL A 51 -13.19 16.13 54.12
CA VAL A 51 -13.66 15.82 52.77
C VAL A 51 -14.54 16.97 52.27
N ASN A 52 -14.15 17.61 51.18
CA ASN A 52 -15.00 18.56 50.46
C ASN A 52 -15.89 17.75 49.52
N TYR A 53 -17.18 17.69 49.83
CA TYR A 53 -18.13 16.91 49.05
C TYR A 53 -19.28 17.78 48.56
N PHE A 54 -19.37 17.94 47.24
CA PHE A 54 -20.26 18.90 46.56
C PHE A 54 -20.14 20.33 47.11
N GLY A 55 -18.90 20.81 47.29
CA GLY A 55 -18.60 22.17 47.76
C GLY A 55 -18.83 22.42 49.24
N THR A 56 -19.08 21.37 50.03
CA THR A 56 -19.23 21.45 51.49
C THR A 56 -18.19 20.59 52.19
N ASP A 57 -17.46 21.18 53.13
CA ASP A 57 -16.47 20.45 53.92
C ASP A 57 -17.13 19.67 55.07
N TYR A 58 -16.78 18.39 55.18
CA TYR A 58 -17.18 17.50 56.27
C TYR A 58 -15.96 16.90 56.96
N SER A 59 -16.09 16.65 58.27
CA SER A 59 -15.05 15.99 59.09
C SER A 59 -15.58 14.77 59.86
N ASP A 60 -16.85 14.47 59.63
CA ASP A 60 -17.62 13.40 60.25
C ASP A 60 -18.66 12.88 59.25
N VAL A 61 -19.06 11.63 59.45
CA VAL A 61 -19.98 10.90 58.57
C VAL A 61 -20.88 10.00 59.42
N TYR A 62 -22.13 9.87 59.00
CA TYR A 62 -23.05 8.90 59.58
C TYR A 62 -22.93 7.58 58.79
N VAL A 63 -22.50 6.53 59.47
CA VAL A 63 -22.43 5.17 58.91
C VAL A 63 -23.73 4.45 59.26
N ASN A 64 -24.49 4.04 58.24
CA ASN A 64 -25.79 3.39 58.41
C ASN A 64 -25.69 1.88 58.22
N ASN A 65 -26.34 1.09 59.07
CA ASN A 65 -26.38 -0.36 58.95
C ASN A 65 -26.86 -0.84 57.57
N ASN A 66 -27.82 -0.13 56.96
CA ASN A 66 -28.39 -0.36 55.64
C ASN A 66 -27.45 -0.03 54.46
N GLY A 67 -26.14 0.05 54.68
CA GLY A 67 -25.15 0.09 53.60
C GLY A 67 -24.97 1.44 52.90
N ASN A 68 -25.15 2.53 53.65
CA ASN A 68 -24.91 3.90 53.16
C ASN A 68 -24.12 4.75 54.17
N LEU A 69 -23.46 5.78 53.63
CA LEU A 69 -22.81 6.86 54.37
C LEU A 69 -23.56 8.16 54.09
N THR A 70 -23.96 8.90 55.12
CA THR A 70 -24.59 10.22 54.94
C THR A 70 -23.83 11.32 55.66
N PHE A 71 -23.86 12.51 55.06
CA PHE A 71 -23.18 13.70 55.57
C PHE A 71 -24.21 14.73 56.07
N GLY A 72 -23.94 15.34 57.21
CA GLY A 72 -24.81 16.34 57.84
C GLY A 72 -25.99 15.78 58.65
N GLY A 73 -26.32 14.49 58.54
CA GLY A 73 -27.37 13.84 59.32
C GLY A 73 -27.46 12.34 59.09
N ALA A 74 -28.21 11.63 59.94
CA ALA A 74 -28.52 10.21 59.78
C ALA A 74 -29.71 10.00 58.83
N LEU A 75 -29.66 8.95 58.02
CA LEU A 75 -30.79 8.51 57.19
C LEU A 75 -31.67 7.51 57.97
N GLU A 76 -32.95 7.81 58.12
CA GLU A 76 -33.91 6.95 58.86
C GLU A 76 -34.68 5.97 57.95
N THR A 77 -34.51 6.10 56.63
CA THR A 77 -35.21 5.27 55.63
C THR A 77 -34.50 3.94 55.41
N TYR A 78 -35.24 2.84 55.53
CA TYR A 78 -34.72 1.47 55.43
C TYR A 78 -34.98 0.80 54.07
N THR A 79 -36.10 1.12 53.41
CA THR A 79 -36.34 0.69 52.03
C THR A 79 -35.58 1.61 51.07
N ALA A 80 -34.75 1.04 50.20
CA ALA A 80 -33.96 1.81 49.24
C ALA A 80 -34.86 2.62 48.28
N GLU A 81 -34.58 3.91 48.17
CA GLU A 81 -35.24 4.86 47.28
C GLU A 81 -34.21 5.52 46.35
N PRO A 82 -34.61 6.22 45.27
CA PRO A 82 -33.66 6.98 44.45
C PRO A 82 -32.81 7.91 45.33
N LEU A 83 -31.48 7.95 45.17
CA LEU A 83 -30.63 8.64 46.17
C LEU A 83 -30.90 10.16 46.27
N ASN A 84 -31.50 10.77 45.23
CA ASN A 84 -31.94 12.16 45.29
C ASN A 84 -33.16 12.41 46.20
N SER A 85 -33.87 11.38 46.67
CA SER A 85 -34.96 11.50 47.65
C SER A 85 -34.47 11.55 49.09
N ALA A 86 -33.19 11.26 49.35
CA ALA A 86 -32.65 11.18 50.70
C ALA A 86 -32.56 12.55 51.42
N GLU A 87 -32.66 13.66 50.68
CA GLU A 87 -32.47 15.05 51.18
C GLU A 87 -31.14 15.31 51.91
N LEU A 88 -30.24 14.32 51.91
CA LEU A 88 -28.90 14.31 52.51
C LEU A 88 -27.86 13.97 51.46
N THR A 89 -26.67 14.52 51.62
CA THR A 89 -25.51 14.09 50.84
C THR A 89 -25.14 12.66 51.25
N VAL A 90 -25.03 11.76 50.29
CA VAL A 90 -24.93 10.31 50.52
C VAL A 90 -23.92 9.65 49.58
N ILE A 91 -23.16 8.69 50.12
CA ILE A 91 -22.42 7.68 49.36
C ILE A 91 -23.05 6.33 49.73
N ALA A 92 -23.63 5.65 48.76
CA ALA A 92 -24.27 4.36 48.93
C ALA A 92 -23.41 3.28 48.25
N PRO A 93 -22.46 2.62 48.96
CA PRO A 93 -21.81 1.43 48.44
C PRO A 93 -22.83 0.34 48.12
N PHE A 94 -23.85 0.17 48.96
CA PHE A 94 -24.94 -0.76 48.71
C PHE A 94 -26.13 -0.43 49.62
N TRP A 95 -26.96 0.54 49.25
CA TRP A 95 -28.11 0.89 50.07
C TRP A 95 -29.25 -0.10 49.84
N ALA A 96 -29.49 -0.94 50.85
CA ALA A 96 -30.56 -1.92 50.92
C ALA A 96 -30.91 -2.23 52.39
N ASP A 97 -31.91 -3.08 52.63
CA ASP A 97 -32.47 -3.38 53.95
C ASP A 97 -31.65 -4.48 54.67
N VAL A 98 -30.47 -4.09 55.18
CA VAL A 98 -29.48 -4.97 55.83
C VAL A 98 -29.96 -5.29 57.24
N ASP A 99 -29.98 -6.57 57.63
CA ASP A 99 -30.31 -6.96 59.00
C ASP A 99 -29.20 -7.81 59.62
N THR A 100 -28.58 -7.27 60.67
CA THR A 100 -27.43 -7.90 61.33
C THR A 100 -27.79 -8.58 62.65
N ARG A 101 -29.09 -8.70 62.98
CA ARG A 101 -29.56 -9.22 64.29
C ARG A 101 -29.41 -10.72 64.47
N ASP A 102 -29.42 -11.50 63.39
CA ASP A 102 -29.20 -12.95 63.47
C ASP A 102 -27.72 -13.29 63.63
N ASN A 103 -27.39 -14.29 64.46
CA ASN A 103 -26.01 -14.71 64.70
C ASN A 103 -25.29 -15.28 63.46
N GLY A 104 -26.03 -15.65 62.42
CA GLY A 104 -25.47 -16.08 61.13
C GLY A 104 -25.06 -14.91 60.23
N SER A 105 -25.49 -13.69 60.54
CA SER A 105 -25.06 -12.46 59.86
C SER A 105 -23.77 -11.94 60.48
N GLY A 106 -22.91 -11.37 59.65
CA GLY A 106 -21.91 -10.42 60.12
C GLY A 106 -22.54 -9.12 60.65
N ILE A 107 -21.69 -8.23 61.15
CA ILE A 107 -22.07 -6.91 61.66
C ILE A 107 -21.29 -5.83 60.92
N LEU A 108 -21.86 -4.63 60.83
CA LEU A 108 -21.14 -3.46 60.34
C LEU A 108 -19.91 -3.19 61.22
N LYS A 109 -18.76 -3.01 60.58
CA LYS A 109 -17.52 -2.54 61.20
C LYS A 109 -16.99 -1.31 60.47
N TYR A 110 -16.32 -0.44 61.20
CA TYR A 110 -15.72 0.78 60.62
C TYR A 110 -14.45 1.17 61.36
N GLY A 111 -13.63 2.02 60.74
CA GLY A 111 -12.41 2.53 61.35
C GLY A 111 -11.54 3.33 60.40
N THR A 112 -10.47 3.91 60.94
CA THR A 112 -9.42 4.57 60.15
C THR A 112 -8.22 3.65 59.95
N GLY A 113 -7.56 3.81 58.82
CA GLY A 113 -6.42 3.03 58.37
C GLY A 113 -5.62 3.79 57.33
N THR A 114 -4.83 3.09 56.51
CA THR A 114 -4.13 3.72 55.39
C THR A 114 -4.33 2.98 54.07
N VAL A 115 -4.39 3.73 52.98
CA VAL A 115 -4.35 3.22 51.61
C VAL A 115 -3.21 3.94 50.88
N ASN A 116 -2.23 3.19 50.39
CA ASN A 116 -1.04 3.75 49.72
C ASN A 116 -0.38 4.87 50.55
N ASP A 117 -0.17 4.61 51.84
CA ASP A 117 0.39 5.55 52.83
C ASP A 117 -0.42 6.83 53.11
N ARG A 118 -1.62 6.95 52.55
CA ARG A 118 -2.57 8.04 52.85
C ARG A 118 -3.55 7.63 53.94
N LEU A 119 -3.96 8.58 54.77
CA LEU A 119 -5.01 8.35 55.77
C LEU A 119 -6.31 7.98 55.05
N ALA A 120 -7.05 7.02 55.61
CA ALA A 120 -8.32 6.62 55.03
C ALA A 120 -9.31 6.24 56.14
N PHE A 121 -10.59 6.44 55.87
CA PHE A 121 -11.70 5.93 56.66
C PHE A 121 -12.40 4.82 55.89
N GLY A 122 -12.86 3.77 56.55
CA GLY A 122 -13.62 2.70 55.90
C GLY A 122 -14.78 2.19 56.74
N ALA A 123 -15.84 1.77 56.06
CA ALA A 123 -16.99 1.05 56.62
C ALA A 123 -17.21 -0.24 55.83
N THR A 124 -17.39 -1.35 56.54
CA THR A 124 -17.30 -2.70 56.00
C THR A 124 -18.47 -3.57 56.49
N TRP A 125 -19.19 -4.17 55.56
CA TRP A 125 -20.29 -5.12 55.78
C TRP A 125 -19.87 -6.47 55.22
N ILE A 126 -19.28 -7.32 56.05
CA ILE A 126 -18.85 -8.66 55.63
C ILE A 126 -19.88 -9.68 56.05
N ASP A 127 -20.32 -10.48 55.07
CA ASP A 127 -21.24 -11.58 55.24
C ASP A 127 -22.54 -11.18 55.97
N VAL A 128 -23.10 -10.02 55.61
CA VAL A 128 -24.32 -9.47 56.22
C VAL A 128 -25.58 -10.04 55.59
N GLY A 129 -26.56 -10.33 56.44
CA GLY A 129 -27.91 -10.76 56.07
C GLY A 129 -28.82 -9.60 55.65
N TYR A 130 -30.07 -9.95 55.37
CA TYR A 130 -31.11 -9.01 54.96
C TYR A 130 -32.34 -9.15 55.83
N PHE A 131 -33.14 -8.08 55.91
CA PHE A 131 -34.40 -8.10 56.65
C PHE A 131 -35.34 -9.22 56.15
N ASP A 132 -36.05 -9.99 56.97
CA ASP A 132 -36.27 -9.95 58.42
C ASP A 132 -35.44 -11.05 59.12
N SER A 133 -34.19 -10.73 59.46
CA SER A 133 -33.19 -11.61 60.08
C SER A 133 -32.86 -12.85 59.25
N LYS A 134 -32.68 -12.66 57.93
CA LYS A 134 -32.37 -13.72 56.96
C LYS A 134 -30.87 -13.83 56.74
N VAL A 135 -30.39 -15.07 56.74
CA VAL A 135 -28.96 -15.41 56.60
C VAL A 135 -28.72 -16.55 55.61
N ASP A 136 -29.72 -16.90 54.79
CA ASP A 136 -29.59 -17.90 53.74
C ASP A 136 -28.85 -17.37 52.49
N LYS A 137 -28.71 -16.04 52.38
CA LYS A 137 -27.86 -15.33 51.42
C LYS A 137 -27.14 -14.21 52.18
N LEU A 138 -25.88 -13.98 51.85
CA LEU A 138 -25.04 -13.00 52.55
C LEU A 138 -24.31 -12.11 51.53
N ASN A 139 -24.21 -10.82 51.85
CA ASN A 139 -23.46 -9.85 51.06
C ASN A 139 -22.16 -9.46 51.79
N SER A 140 -21.10 -9.21 51.01
CA SER A 140 -19.81 -8.69 51.46
C SER A 140 -19.42 -7.48 50.62
N PHE A 141 -19.48 -6.29 51.21
CA PHE A 141 -19.13 -5.02 50.57
C PHE A 141 -18.49 -4.02 51.54
N GLN A 142 -17.81 -3.01 51.00
CA GLN A 142 -17.04 -2.03 51.76
C GLN A 142 -16.98 -0.69 51.02
N VAL A 143 -16.95 0.40 51.76
CA VAL A 143 -16.59 1.75 51.27
C VAL A 143 -15.35 2.23 52.00
N ILE A 144 -14.45 2.89 51.27
CA ILE A 144 -13.27 3.54 51.80
C ILE A 144 -13.20 4.96 51.24
N LEU A 145 -13.03 5.93 52.13
CA LEU A 145 -12.75 7.32 51.82
C LEU A 145 -11.25 7.55 52.07
N ILE A 146 -10.51 7.94 51.05
CA ILE A 146 -9.04 8.07 51.09
C ILE A 146 -8.70 9.56 51.04
N ASP A 147 -7.99 10.06 52.04
CA ASP A 147 -7.55 11.45 52.10
C ASP A 147 -6.60 11.77 50.95
N ARG A 148 -6.88 12.87 50.23
CA ARG A 148 -6.02 13.42 49.17
C ARG A 148 -5.55 14.84 49.48
N SER A 149 -5.42 15.16 50.77
CA SER A 149 -4.79 16.40 51.24
C SER A 149 -3.32 16.56 50.82
N ASP A 150 -2.70 15.52 50.24
CA ASP A 150 -1.43 15.60 49.54
C ASP A 150 -1.50 16.43 48.25
N LEU A 151 -2.68 16.55 47.65
CA LEU A 151 -2.96 17.44 46.52
C LEU A 151 -3.49 18.81 47.00
N GLU A 152 -4.64 18.80 47.68
CA GLU A 152 -5.28 20.01 48.22
C GLU A 152 -6.21 19.62 49.38
N VAL A 153 -6.37 20.52 50.36
CA VAL A 153 -7.20 20.24 51.52
C VAL A 153 -8.66 20.02 51.12
N GLY A 154 -9.24 18.89 51.53
CA GLY A 154 -10.62 18.53 51.22
C GLY A 154 -10.76 17.55 50.05
N TYR A 155 -9.71 17.34 49.25
CA TYR A 155 -9.75 16.30 48.22
C TYR A 155 -9.75 14.92 48.86
N PHE A 156 -10.48 13.99 48.26
CA PHE A 156 -10.50 12.60 48.70
C PHE A 156 -10.89 11.69 47.53
N ASP A 157 -10.67 10.39 47.69
CA ASP A 157 -11.12 9.38 46.75
C ASP A 157 -12.12 8.45 47.43
N ILE A 158 -13.08 7.93 46.66
CA ILE A 158 -14.08 6.95 47.11
C ILE A 158 -13.73 5.62 46.47
N GLU A 159 -13.53 4.59 47.29
CA GLU A 159 -13.37 3.22 46.83
C GLU A 159 -14.52 2.36 47.35
N LEU A 160 -15.32 1.81 46.43
CA LEU A 160 -16.36 0.83 46.73
C LEU A 160 -15.82 -0.55 46.36
N ASN A 161 -15.87 -1.49 47.30
CA ASN A 161 -15.33 -2.84 47.14
C ASN A 161 -16.40 -3.89 47.38
N TYR A 162 -16.48 -4.87 46.50
CA TYR A 162 -17.46 -5.95 46.54
C TYR A 162 -16.75 -7.29 46.42
N ARG A 163 -17.14 -8.22 47.30
CA ARG A 163 -16.63 -9.60 47.26
C ARG A 163 -17.72 -10.61 46.97
N GLN A 164 -18.96 -10.31 47.37
CA GLN A 164 -20.10 -11.21 47.21
C GLN A 164 -21.40 -10.41 47.34
N ILE A 165 -22.31 -10.57 46.39
CA ILE A 165 -23.65 -9.95 46.39
C ILE A 165 -24.68 -11.02 45.98
N GLN A 166 -25.40 -11.55 46.97
CA GLN A 166 -26.39 -12.63 46.80
C GLN A 166 -27.83 -12.19 47.05
N TRP A 167 -28.04 -11.02 47.64
CA TRP A 167 -29.34 -10.43 47.87
C TRP A 167 -29.31 -8.94 47.52
N GLU A 168 -30.46 -8.36 47.20
CA GLU A 168 -30.59 -6.98 46.70
C GLU A 168 -31.71 -6.17 47.37
N THR A 169 -32.52 -6.81 48.22
CA THR A 169 -33.60 -6.16 48.95
C THR A 169 -33.90 -6.92 50.24
N GLY A 170 -34.67 -6.33 51.15
CA GLY A 170 -35.26 -7.01 52.30
C GLY A 170 -36.64 -7.61 52.00
N ASP A 171 -37.14 -8.47 52.90
CA ASP A 171 -38.49 -9.07 52.88
C ASP A 171 -39.58 -8.14 53.45
N ALA A 172 -39.30 -6.84 53.59
CA ALA A 172 -40.24 -5.86 54.07
C ALA A 172 -41.43 -5.69 53.10
N VAL A 173 -42.64 -5.51 53.64
CA VAL A 173 -43.83 -5.29 52.79
C VAL A 173 -43.70 -4.00 51.97
N SER A 174 -42.96 -3.00 52.48
CA SER A 174 -42.68 -1.73 51.80
C SER A 174 -41.73 -1.87 50.60
N SER A 175 -40.75 -2.78 50.67
CA SER A 175 -39.87 -3.05 49.54
C SER A 175 -40.56 -3.88 48.46
N GLY A 176 -41.54 -4.71 48.83
CA GLY A 176 -42.15 -5.68 47.91
C GLY A 176 -41.21 -6.81 47.50
N GLY A 177 -40.06 -6.92 48.17
CA GLY A 177 -39.08 -7.98 48.00
C GLY A 177 -39.54 -9.31 48.58
N SER A 178 -38.93 -10.40 48.12
CA SER A 178 -39.13 -11.72 48.71
C SER A 178 -37.91 -12.61 48.54
N ASN A 179 -37.51 -13.28 49.63
CA ASN A 179 -36.32 -14.13 49.67
C ASN A 179 -35.05 -13.35 49.28
N GLY A 180 -34.99 -12.07 49.65
CA GLY A 180 -33.85 -11.18 49.40
C GLY A 180 -33.75 -10.65 47.97
N LEU A 181 -34.77 -10.88 47.14
CA LEU A 181 -34.76 -10.57 45.71
C LEU A 181 -36.01 -9.79 45.28
N GLY A 182 -35.89 -9.01 44.22
CA GLY A 182 -37.03 -8.29 43.62
C GLY A 182 -37.40 -6.99 44.35
N GLY A 183 -38.63 -6.50 44.12
CA GLY A 183 -39.13 -5.30 44.80
C GLY A 183 -38.33 -4.03 44.50
N SER A 184 -38.15 -3.19 45.52
CA SER A 184 -37.20 -2.07 45.54
C SER A 184 -35.80 -2.61 45.79
N SER A 185 -35.07 -2.88 44.70
CA SER A 185 -33.69 -3.34 44.73
C SER A 185 -32.71 -2.23 45.15
N ALA A 186 -31.54 -2.67 45.58
CA ALA A 186 -30.46 -1.85 46.09
C ALA A 186 -30.10 -0.66 45.18
N ARG A 187 -29.61 0.39 45.83
CA ARG A 187 -29.10 1.61 45.20
C ARG A 187 -27.60 1.69 45.44
N VAL A 188 -26.83 1.88 44.38
CA VAL A 188 -25.38 2.03 44.47
C VAL A 188 -24.98 3.30 43.77
N GLY A 189 -24.18 4.13 44.43
CA GLY A 189 -23.71 5.40 43.87
C GLY A 189 -23.63 6.50 44.92
N TYR A 190 -23.96 7.72 44.53
CA TYR A 190 -23.83 8.89 45.38
C TYR A 190 -24.75 10.05 44.99
N SER A 191 -25.06 10.92 45.95
CA SER A 191 -25.86 12.11 45.70
C SER A 191 -25.51 13.26 46.66
N ASN A 192 -25.76 14.50 46.24
CA ASN A 192 -25.73 15.67 47.11
C ASN A 192 -27.05 15.93 47.87
N GLY A 193 -27.97 14.96 47.86
CA GLY A 193 -29.30 15.08 48.46
C GLY A 193 -30.24 16.05 47.74
N LYS A 194 -29.88 16.50 46.52
CA LYS A 194 -30.65 17.43 45.70
C LYS A 194 -30.69 16.94 44.25
N LEU A 195 -30.38 17.83 43.29
CA LEU A 195 -30.42 17.53 41.86
C LEU A 195 -29.27 16.63 41.40
N ILE A 196 -28.14 16.62 42.11
CA ILE A 196 -26.98 15.82 41.71
C ILE A 196 -27.11 14.45 42.35
N ASN A 197 -27.40 13.46 41.53
CA ASN A 197 -27.49 12.05 41.89
C ASN A 197 -26.88 11.21 40.78
N VAL A 198 -26.02 10.30 41.21
CA VAL A 198 -25.37 9.30 40.40
C VAL A 198 -25.74 7.94 40.97
N GLU A 199 -26.35 7.11 40.15
CA GLU A 199 -26.60 5.71 40.46
C GLU A 199 -25.88 4.85 39.42
N LEU A 200 -25.13 3.85 39.87
CA LEU A 200 -24.46 2.93 38.97
C LEU A 200 -25.49 2.19 38.11
N PRO A 201 -25.17 1.89 36.84
CA PRO A 201 -26.00 1.05 35.99
C PRO A 201 -26.33 -0.25 36.73
N GLY A 202 -27.62 -0.54 36.94
CA GLY A 202 -28.10 -1.67 37.75
C GLY A 202 -28.88 -1.27 39.00
N SER A 203 -28.74 -0.01 39.46
CA SER A 203 -29.52 0.49 40.60
C SER A 203 -31.02 0.40 40.32
N SER A 204 -31.78 -0.13 41.29
CA SER A 204 -33.22 -0.44 41.16
C SER A 204 -33.61 -1.53 40.17
N ILE A 205 -32.66 -2.18 39.50
CA ILE A 205 -32.95 -3.21 38.51
C ILE A 205 -32.76 -4.57 39.17
N ASN A 206 -33.87 -5.28 39.37
CA ASN A 206 -33.86 -6.59 40.03
C ASN A 206 -32.95 -7.59 39.30
N GLY A 207 -32.05 -8.20 40.06
CA GLY A 207 -31.06 -9.16 39.62
C GLY A 207 -29.78 -8.55 39.03
N ALA A 208 -29.72 -7.22 38.83
CA ALA A 208 -28.63 -6.62 38.08
C ALA A 208 -27.29 -6.66 38.84
N PHE A 209 -27.31 -6.33 40.14
CA PHE A 209 -26.10 -6.24 40.96
C PHE A 209 -25.62 -7.56 41.58
N LEU A 210 -26.44 -8.61 41.52
CA LEU A 210 -26.10 -9.93 42.07
C LEU A 210 -24.86 -10.52 41.36
N ASP A 211 -24.17 -11.44 42.03
CA ASP A 211 -23.06 -12.21 41.46
C ASP A 211 -23.47 -12.89 40.13
N GLY A 212 -22.76 -12.60 39.04
CA GLY A 212 -23.10 -13.08 37.69
C GLY A 212 -24.31 -12.42 37.02
N GLY A 213 -24.88 -11.37 37.60
CA GLY A 213 -25.90 -10.51 36.97
C GLY A 213 -25.34 -9.63 35.84
N GLU A 214 -26.22 -9.00 35.07
CA GLU A 214 -25.84 -8.16 33.91
C GLU A 214 -24.91 -6.99 34.31
N ASN A 215 -25.10 -6.47 35.52
CA ASN A 215 -24.33 -5.36 36.07
C ASN A 215 -23.67 -5.79 37.39
N SER A 216 -23.22 -7.06 37.46
CA SER A 216 -22.71 -7.64 38.70
C SER A 216 -21.60 -6.79 39.29
N LEU A 217 -21.76 -6.40 40.57
CA LEU A 217 -20.80 -5.53 41.24
C LEU A 217 -19.46 -6.24 41.51
N VAL A 218 -19.45 -7.57 41.60
CA VAL A 218 -18.23 -8.35 41.88
C VAL A 218 -17.43 -8.68 40.62
N ASP A 219 -18.10 -8.76 39.47
CA ASP A 219 -17.47 -9.16 38.20
C ASP A 219 -16.97 -7.96 37.38
N ASN A 220 -17.43 -6.75 37.71
CA ASN A 220 -17.07 -5.50 37.05
C ASN A 220 -16.17 -4.62 37.94
N SER A 221 -15.62 -3.55 37.37
CA SER A 221 -14.84 -2.54 38.08
C SER A 221 -15.02 -1.16 37.45
N HIS A 222 -14.62 -0.11 38.16
CA HIS A 222 -14.58 1.27 37.66
C HIS A 222 -13.27 1.92 38.10
N HIS A 223 -12.51 2.48 37.15
CA HIS A 223 -11.15 3.01 37.34
C HIS A 223 -10.23 2.13 38.19
N SER A 224 -10.37 0.80 38.07
CA SER A 224 -9.55 -0.14 38.82
C SER A 224 -9.31 -1.44 38.04
N PRO A 225 -8.09 -1.99 38.06
CA PRO A 225 -7.81 -3.31 37.47
C PRO A 225 -8.28 -4.47 38.35
N VAL A 226 -8.84 -4.21 39.54
CA VAL A 226 -9.33 -5.22 40.47
C VAL A 226 -10.84 -5.38 40.29
N ALA A 227 -11.28 -6.56 39.83
CA ALA A 227 -12.70 -6.89 39.76
C ALA A 227 -13.36 -6.74 41.15
N GLY A 228 -14.54 -6.15 41.19
CA GLY A 228 -15.21 -5.80 42.44
C GLY A 228 -14.80 -4.45 43.04
N ARG A 229 -13.85 -3.71 42.43
CA ARG A 229 -13.43 -2.39 42.93
C ARG A 229 -13.87 -1.28 41.99
N TYR A 230 -14.58 -0.30 42.56
CA TYR A 230 -15.02 0.91 41.89
C TYR A 230 -14.37 2.10 42.58
N TYR A 231 -13.55 2.83 41.84
CA TYR A 231 -12.75 3.93 42.35
C TYR A 231 -13.23 5.23 41.71
N PHE A 232 -13.56 6.22 42.54
CA PHE A 232 -14.02 7.53 42.11
C PHE A 232 -13.14 8.60 42.73
N GLN A 233 -12.64 9.51 41.93
CA GLN A 233 -11.89 10.64 42.43
C GLN A 233 -12.85 11.77 42.81
N VAL A 234 -12.59 12.42 43.95
CA VAL A 234 -13.33 13.62 44.37
C VAL A 234 -12.39 14.81 44.45
N ARG A 235 -12.56 15.74 43.52
CA ARG A 235 -11.77 16.98 43.41
C ARG A 235 -12.75 18.16 43.43
N ASP A 236 -12.50 19.12 44.30
CA ASP A 236 -13.41 20.26 44.55
C ASP A 236 -14.87 19.87 44.78
N GLY A 237 -15.07 18.70 45.40
CA GLY A 237 -16.39 18.16 45.68
C GLY A 237 -17.11 17.55 44.48
N ILE A 238 -16.45 17.36 43.35
CA ILE A 238 -17.00 16.71 42.15
C ILE A 238 -16.42 15.31 42.02
N VAL A 239 -17.30 14.36 41.72
CA VAL A 239 -16.95 12.95 41.58
C VAL A 239 -16.80 12.60 40.10
N ASP A 240 -15.61 12.14 39.69
CA ASP A 240 -15.22 11.76 38.31
C ASP A 240 -15.65 12.77 37.25
N GLY A 241 -14.98 13.93 37.16
CA GLY A 241 -15.24 14.95 36.14
C GLY A 241 -14.77 14.56 34.73
N PRO A 242 -14.91 15.48 33.74
CA PRO A 242 -14.11 15.38 32.53
C PRO A 242 -12.62 15.47 32.86
N LEU A 243 -11.80 14.80 32.07
CA LEU A 243 -10.35 14.96 32.09
C LEU A 243 -9.82 15.22 30.68
N ILE A 244 -8.58 15.69 30.57
CA ILE A 244 -7.80 15.81 29.34
C ILE A 244 -7.31 14.42 28.95
N ASN A 245 -7.76 13.89 27.82
CA ASN A 245 -7.50 12.51 27.43
C ASN A 245 -6.41 12.35 26.37
N GLU A 246 -6.25 13.34 25.50
CA GLU A 246 -5.25 13.34 24.43
C GLU A 246 -4.87 14.78 24.10
N VAL A 247 -3.58 15.03 23.86
CA VAL A 247 -3.03 16.32 23.44
C VAL A 247 -2.05 16.10 22.31
N ASP A 248 -2.22 16.85 21.24
CA ASP A 248 -1.35 16.90 20.07
C ASP A 248 -1.07 18.37 19.77
N TYR A 249 0.20 18.73 19.57
CA TYR A 249 0.61 20.09 19.26
C TYR A 249 1.66 20.13 18.15
N ALA A 250 1.39 20.94 17.14
CA ALA A 250 2.36 21.18 16.08
C ALA A 250 3.54 22.05 16.57
N GLN A 251 4.75 21.60 16.26
CA GLN A 251 5.98 22.36 16.47
C GLN A 251 6.28 23.27 15.27
N PRO A 252 6.72 24.52 15.48
CA PRO A 252 7.04 25.42 14.38
C PRO A 252 8.09 24.86 13.40
N GLY A 253 7.69 24.68 12.14
CA GLY A 253 8.57 24.21 11.06
C GLY A 253 8.66 22.68 10.92
N ASN A 254 7.79 21.95 11.61
CA ASN A 254 7.71 20.51 11.58
C ASN A 254 6.63 20.02 10.56
N PRO A 255 6.73 18.79 9.99
CA PRO A 255 5.66 18.18 9.20
C PRO A 255 4.32 17.98 9.94
N ASP A 256 4.32 17.93 11.27
CA ASP A 256 3.08 17.88 12.02
C ASP A 256 2.23 19.14 11.83
N SER A 257 0.95 18.93 11.57
CA SER A 257 -0.02 20.01 11.42
C SER A 257 -1.36 19.70 12.10
N ALA A 258 -1.45 18.58 12.81
CA ALA A 258 -2.53 18.35 13.75
C ALA A 258 -2.25 19.16 15.01
N GLU A 259 -3.32 19.60 15.66
CA GLU A 259 -3.22 20.35 16.90
C GLU A 259 -4.58 20.32 17.59
N PHE A 260 -4.68 19.56 18.68
CA PHE A 260 -5.92 19.36 19.40
C PHE A 260 -5.73 19.00 20.88
N ILE A 261 -6.81 19.20 21.64
CA ILE A 261 -6.99 18.78 23.02
C ILE A 261 -8.29 17.99 23.06
N GLU A 262 -8.24 16.75 23.51
CA GLU A 262 -9.40 15.92 23.72
C GLU A 262 -9.77 15.90 25.20
N LEU A 263 -11.05 16.07 25.49
CA LEU A 263 -11.61 15.76 26.80
C LEU A 263 -12.39 14.45 26.76
N LYS A 264 -12.35 13.69 27.86
CA LYS A 264 -13.18 12.51 28.05
C LYS A 264 -14.05 12.66 29.29
N ASN A 265 -15.35 12.43 29.16
CA ASN A 265 -16.26 12.41 30.31
C ASN A 265 -16.24 11.04 30.98
N LEU A 266 -15.61 10.96 32.16
CA LEU A 266 -15.58 9.74 32.96
C LEU A 266 -16.75 9.60 33.92
N SER A 267 -17.52 10.66 34.13
CA SER A 267 -18.70 10.58 34.99
C SER A 267 -19.74 9.65 34.37
N VAL A 268 -20.45 8.92 35.22
CA VAL A 268 -21.54 8.04 34.80
C VAL A 268 -22.81 8.77 34.37
N ASN A 269 -22.78 10.11 34.31
CA ASN A 269 -23.85 10.95 33.76
C ASN A 269 -23.31 11.88 32.68
N PRO A 270 -24.18 12.47 31.84
CA PRO A 270 -23.78 13.57 30.98
C PRO A 270 -23.38 14.81 31.80
N ILE A 271 -22.30 15.48 31.43
CA ILE A 271 -21.84 16.74 32.03
C ILE A 271 -22.13 17.90 31.09
N ASN A 272 -22.37 19.09 31.63
CA ASN A 272 -22.43 20.31 30.82
C ASN A 272 -21.06 21.00 30.86
N LEU A 273 -20.48 21.29 29.70
CA LEU A 273 -19.17 21.93 29.59
C LEU A 273 -19.18 23.45 29.79
N LYS A 274 -20.35 24.10 29.92
CA LYS A 274 -20.49 25.56 30.02
C LYS A 274 -19.59 26.25 31.05
N ASP A 275 -19.41 25.62 32.20
CA ASP A 275 -18.69 26.19 33.35
C ASP A 275 -17.22 25.74 33.38
N TYR A 276 -16.80 24.98 32.35
CA TYR A 276 -15.44 24.53 32.14
C TYR A 276 -14.69 25.44 31.16
N SER A 277 -13.38 25.50 31.31
CA SER A 277 -12.47 26.18 30.39
C SER A 277 -11.16 25.41 30.27
N ILE A 278 -10.48 25.58 29.14
CA ILE A 278 -9.08 25.16 28.97
C ILE A 278 -8.18 26.37 29.17
N GLN A 279 -7.15 26.21 30.00
CA GLN A 279 -6.06 27.16 30.12
C GLN A 279 -4.81 26.56 29.47
N LEU A 280 -4.19 27.36 28.60
CA LEU A 280 -2.87 27.07 28.06
C LEU A 280 -1.86 27.92 28.84
N VAL A 281 -0.80 27.29 29.31
CA VAL A 281 0.05 27.80 30.38
C VAL A 281 1.52 27.64 30.02
N ASP A 282 2.29 28.73 30.09
CA ASP A 282 3.76 28.65 30.09
C ASP A 282 4.17 28.22 31.51
N ASP A 283 4.71 27.02 31.70
CA ASP A 283 4.83 26.39 33.02
C ASP A 283 6.22 26.55 33.70
N GLU A 284 6.91 27.66 33.41
CA GLU A 284 8.26 27.95 33.94
C GLU A 284 8.35 27.79 35.49
N VAL A 285 9.50 27.31 35.97
CA VAL A 285 9.79 27.09 37.40
C VAL A 285 9.45 28.33 38.24
N ASP A 286 8.58 28.16 39.24
CA ASP A 286 8.08 29.20 40.14
C ASP A 286 7.29 30.36 39.48
N ASN A 287 6.92 30.26 38.20
CA ASN A 287 6.25 31.33 37.47
C ASN A 287 5.36 30.84 36.31
N ALA A 288 4.38 29.97 36.60
CA ALA A 288 3.35 29.62 35.61
C ALA A 288 2.56 30.85 35.14
N VAL A 289 2.42 31.02 33.83
CA VAL A 289 1.65 32.11 33.21
C VAL A 289 0.61 31.53 32.26
N VAL A 290 -0.67 31.74 32.59
CA VAL A 290 -1.77 31.45 31.65
C VAL A 290 -1.71 32.45 30.50
N TYR A 291 -1.33 32.00 29.30
CA TYR A 291 -1.26 32.86 28.12
C TYR A 291 -2.55 32.83 27.31
N LYS A 292 -3.38 31.78 27.47
CA LYS A 292 -4.70 31.71 26.84
C LYS A 292 -5.71 30.95 27.71
N THR A 293 -6.95 31.43 27.69
CA THR A 293 -8.10 30.75 28.28
C THR A 293 -9.16 30.56 27.20
N ILE A 294 -9.75 29.37 27.16
CA ILE A 294 -10.73 28.93 26.18
C ILE A 294 -11.96 28.48 26.94
N ASP A 295 -12.99 29.32 26.97
CA ASP A 295 -14.27 28.95 27.60
C ASP A 295 -14.94 27.87 26.75
N LEU A 296 -15.34 26.75 27.37
CA LEU A 296 -16.03 25.67 26.68
C LEU A 296 -17.52 26.02 26.48
N PRO A 297 -18.15 25.52 25.42
CA PRO A 297 -19.53 25.88 25.10
C PRO A 297 -20.55 25.19 26.02
N ASP A 298 -21.78 25.72 26.03
CA ASP A 298 -22.94 25.12 26.70
C ASP A 298 -23.41 23.87 25.94
N VAL A 299 -22.67 22.77 26.12
CA VAL A 299 -22.84 21.47 25.46
C VAL A 299 -22.88 20.37 26.51
N MET A 300 -23.83 19.45 26.35
CA MET A 300 -23.89 18.22 27.15
C MET A 300 -22.96 17.17 26.54
N LEU A 301 -21.85 16.87 27.20
CA LEU A 301 -20.98 15.75 26.86
C LEU A 301 -21.51 14.49 27.54
N ALA A 302 -21.90 13.47 26.76
CA ALA A 302 -22.49 12.26 27.32
C ALA A 302 -21.46 11.45 28.11
N THR A 303 -21.93 10.49 28.91
CA THR A 303 -21.07 9.55 29.64
C THR A 303 -20.19 8.77 28.67
N SER A 304 -18.89 8.72 28.95
CA SER A 304 -17.89 8.03 28.14
C SER A 304 -17.67 8.58 26.72
N ASP A 305 -18.30 9.70 26.38
CA ASP A 305 -18.02 10.42 25.12
C ASP A 305 -16.80 11.32 25.25
N TYR A 306 -16.29 11.72 24.08
CA TYR A 306 -15.14 12.61 23.89
C TYR A 306 -15.59 13.99 23.42
N TYR A 307 -14.77 15.00 23.70
CA TYR A 307 -14.95 16.35 23.19
C TYR A 307 -13.64 16.89 22.66
N VAL A 308 -13.53 17.05 21.34
CA VAL A 308 -12.29 17.44 20.68
C VAL A 308 -12.27 18.93 20.40
N ILE A 309 -11.27 19.60 20.95
CA ILE A 309 -10.97 21.01 20.73
C ILE A 309 -9.79 21.07 19.77
N CYS A 310 -9.95 21.63 18.57
CA CYS A 310 -8.89 21.66 17.57
C CYS A 310 -8.64 23.09 17.05
N THR A 311 -7.47 23.34 16.48
CA THR A 311 -7.19 24.64 15.83
C THR A 311 -7.59 24.70 14.36
N ASN A 312 -7.80 23.53 13.73
CA ASN A 312 -8.24 23.43 12.34
C ASN A 312 -9.00 22.11 12.07
N ASN A 313 -10.31 22.21 11.83
CA ASN A 313 -11.17 21.03 11.59
C ASN A 313 -10.94 20.33 10.25
N THR A 314 -10.15 20.92 9.35
CA THR A 314 -9.71 20.26 8.10
C THR A 314 -8.49 19.37 8.34
N LYS A 315 -7.80 19.54 9.47
CA LYS A 315 -6.59 18.81 9.85
C LYS A 315 -6.85 17.72 10.88
N VAL A 316 -7.87 17.87 11.71
CA VAL A 316 -8.22 16.97 12.81
C VAL A 316 -9.67 16.48 12.64
N ALA A 317 -9.87 15.15 12.63
CA ALA A 317 -11.18 14.52 12.62
C ALA A 317 -11.92 14.74 13.93
N ASN A 318 -13.25 14.59 13.90
CA ASN A 318 -14.12 14.69 15.08
C ASN A 318 -13.98 15.99 15.90
N CYS A 319 -13.45 17.06 15.30
CA CYS A 319 -13.34 18.35 15.99
C CYS A 319 -14.73 18.93 16.33
N ASP A 320 -15.04 18.97 17.62
CA ASP A 320 -16.29 19.50 18.16
C ASP A 320 -16.24 21.01 18.37
N PHE A 321 -15.05 21.55 18.68
CA PHE A 321 -14.82 22.97 18.88
C PHE A 321 -13.56 23.45 18.15
N GLU A 322 -13.75 24.22 17.07
CA GLU A 322 -12.65 24.85 16.36
C GLU A 322 -12.26 26.19 16.99
N MET A 323 -11.02 26.31 17.44
CA MET A 323 -10.49 27.50 18.09
C MET A 323 -10.37 28.67 17.10
N THR A 324 -10.63 29.89 17.59
CA THR A 324 -10.49 31.11 16.79
C THR A 324 -9.52 32.12 17.41
N PRO A 325 -8.64 32.78 16.61
CA PRO A 325 -8.37 32.52 15.19
C PRO A 325 -7.69 31.15 14.97
N THR A 326 -7.89 30.56 13.79
CA THR A 326 -7.19 29.35 13.36
C THR A 326 -5.71 29.70 13.13
N THR A 327 -4.82 29.15 13.95
CA THR A 327 -3.35 29.28 13.85
C THR A 327 -2.73 27.90 14.02
N THR A 328 -1.52 27.69 13.50
CA THR A 328 -0.84 26.38 13.50
C THR A 328 -0.10 26.04 14.79
N ASP A 329 0.13 27.02 15.67
CA ASP A 329 1.00 26.87 16.84
C ASP A 329 0.35 27.63 18.02
N LEU A 330 -0.84 27.21 18.43
CA LEU A 330 -1.61 27.84 19.50
C LEU A 330 -1.47 27.13 20.85
N ILE A 331 -1.49 25.80 20.83
CA ILE A 331 -1.33 24.92 21.99
C ILE A 331 0.11 24.97 22.50
N GLN A 332 1.08 25.12 21.59
CA GLN A 332 2.50 25.27 21.91
C GLN A 332 2.98 26.65 21.46
N ASN A 333 3.63 27.42 22.35
CA ASN A 333 4.14 28.76 22.04
C ASN A 333 5.65 28.94 22.31
N GLY A 334 6.28 27.93 22.88
CA GLY A 334 7.69 27.81 23.20
C GLY A 334 7.88 26.88 24.41
N PRO A 335 9.06 26.25 24.59
CA PRO A 335 9.29 25.39 25.74
C PRO A 335 9.26 26.23 27.02
N SER A 336 8.54 25.87 28.10
CA SER A 336 7.72 24.68 28.35
C SER A 336 6.26 25.08 28.62
N ASP A 337 5.34 24.17 28.30
CA ASP A 337 3.90 24.44 28.24
C ASP A 337 3.07 23.37 29.00
N ALA A 338 1.86 23.75 29.41
CA ALA A 338 0.88 22.86 30.02
C ALA A 338 -0.55 23.20 29.56
N VAL A 339 -1.39 22.17 29.54
CA VAL A 339 -2.84 22.29 29.33
C VAL A 339 -3.53 22.01 30.65
N ALA A 340 -4.42 22.90 31.08
CA ALA A 340 -5.21 22.74 32.29
C ALA A 340 -6.71 22.82 31.99
N LEU A 341 -7.46 21.85 32.49
CA LEU A 341 -8.90 21.86 32.53
C LEU A 341 -9.35 22.51 33.84
N VAL A 342 -10.20 23.52 33.71
CA VAL A 342 -10.57 24.40 34.82
C VAL A 342 -12.08 24.50 34.91
N LEU A 343 -12.63 24.29 36.11
CA LEU A 343 -14.03 24.49 36.42
C LEU A 343 -14.22 25.65 37.39
N ASP A 344 -15.03 26.64 37.01
CA ASP A 344 -15.32 27.83 37.84
C ASP A 344 -14.06 28.50 38.45
N GLY A 345 -12.94 28.45 37.72
CA GLY A 345 -11.66 29.02 38.13
C GLY A 345 -10.76 28.11 38.96
N THR A 346 -11.17 26.86 39.20
CA THR A 346 -10.36 25.85 39.89
C THR A 346 -9.85 24.80 38.91
N VAL A 347 -8.56 24.49 38.97
CA VAL A 347 -7.93 23.47 38.13
C VAL A 347 -8.38 22.09 38.59
N ILE A 348 -8.91 21.28 37.68
CA ILE A 348 -9.43 19.94 37.99
C ILE A 348 -8.67 18.81 37.29
N ASP A 349 -7.93 19.10 36.23
CA ASP A 349 -7.02 18.17 35.56
C ASP A 349 -5.97 18.96 34.77
N THR A 350 -4.75 18.42 34.67
CA THR A 350 -3.64 19.08 33.99
C THR A 350 -2.74 18.10 33.26
N VAL A 351 -2.12 18.56 32.18
CA VAL A 351 -1.06 17.85 31.45
C VAL A 351 0.07 18.83 31.19
N GLY A 352 1.17 18.66 31.91
CA GLY A 352 2.43 19.36 31.60
C GLY A 352 3.27 18.54 30.62
N TYR A 353 3.90 19.21 29.66
CA TYR A 353 4.80 18.61 28.67
C TYR A 353 6.02 19.50 28.48
N GLU A 354 7.12 18.95 27.97
CA GLU A 354 8.41 19.64 27.75
C GLU A 354 9.11 20.22 29.01
N SER A 355 8.64 19.93 30.22
CA SER A 355 9.33 20.28 31.48
C SER A 355 9.23 19.19 32.54
N SER A 356 10.34 19.00 33.26
CA SER A 356 10.42 18.14 34.45
C SER A 356 10.38 18.93 35.76
N SER A 357 10.13 20.25 35.72
CA SER A 357 10.35 21.18 36.84
C SER A 357 9.22 22.18 37.07
N ALA A 358 8.03 21.84 36.58
CA ALA A 358 6.87 22.69 36.55
C ALA A 358 6.37 23.17 37.93
N SER A 359 5.61 24.26 37.91
CA SER A 359 5.01 24.86 39.10
C SER A 359 3.58 24.36 39.34
N THR A 360 3.29 23.91 40.57
CA THR A 360 1.92 23.60 41.02
C THR A 360 1.02 24.83 40.86
N PRO A 361 -0.25 24.70 40.40
CA PRO A 361 -1.01 23.46 40.24
C PRO A 361 -0.99 22.85 38.83
N TYR A 362 -0.19 23.37 37.89
CA TYR A 362 -0.26 22.99 36.46
C TYR A 362 0.56 21.75 36.08
N THR A 363 0.97 21.00 37.09
CA THR A 363 1.54 19.65 36.94
C THR A 363 1.08 18.75 38.06
N GLU A 364 0.71 17.55 37.66
CA GLU A 364 0.33 16.47 38.55
C GLU A 364 1.46 15.45 38.57
N GLY A 365 2.23 15.43 39.66
CA GLY A 365 3.37 14.53 39.84
C GLY A 365 4.66 14.97 39.14
N SER A 366 5.78 14.39 39.56
CA SER A 366 7.11 14.65 38.98
C SER A 366 7.58 13.42 38.20
N GLY A 367 7.71 13.53 36.89
CA GLY A 367 8.26 12.49 36.03
C GLY A 367 8.67 13.03 34.66
N GLU A 368 9.54 12.30 33.96
CA GLU A 368 10.34 12.81 32.84
C GLU A 368 9.53 13.14 31.57
N TRP A 369 9.89 14.28 30.95
CA TRP A 369 9.70 14.70 29.55
C TRP A 369 8.64 13.96 28.72
N LEU A 370 7.36 14.24 28.99
CA LEU A 370 6.32 14.09 27.97
C LEU A 370 6.62 15.10 26.87
N ASP A 371 6.81 14.63 25.64
CA ASP A 371 7.13 15.47 24.50
C ASP A 371 6.42 14.90 23.27
N ASP A 372 5.67 15.75 22.58
CA ASP A 372 5.10 15.46 21.28
C ASP A 372 6.20 15.57 20.22
N ASP A 373 6.70 14.42 19.78
CA ASP A 373 7.77 14.37 18.79
C ASP A 373 7.19 14.71 17.42
N GLY A 374 7.34 15.96 17.00
CA GLY A 374 6.89 16.34 15.66
C GLY A 374 7.58 15.54 14.54
N GLU A 375 8.74 14.90 14.73
CA GLU A 375 9.27 13.97 13.70
C GLU A 375 8.37 12.73 13.50
N GLN A 376 7.43 12.49 14.41
CA GLN A 376 6.43 11.42 14.42
C GLN A 376 5.00 12.00 14.43
N PRO A 377 4.59 12.71 13.35
CA PRO A 377 3.39 13.55 13.33
C PRO A 377 2.04 12.78 13.31
N TYR A 378 2.11 11.48 13.55
CA TYR A 378 0.98 10.57 13.67
C TYR A 378 0.73 10.14 15.12
N LEU A 379 1.63 10.53 16.04
CA LEU A 379 1.51 10.28 17.47
C LEU A 379 0.99 11.52 18.18
N ALA A 380 0.41 11.31 19.36
CA ALA A 380 -0.01 12.34 20.29
C ALA A 380 0.30 11.88 21.73
N LEU A 381 0.29 12.82 22.66
CA LEU A 381 0.32 12.53 24.09
C LEU A 381 -1.07 12.03 24.50
N SER A 382 -1.23 10.72 24.62
CA SER A 382 -2.52 10.10 24.92
C SER A 382 -2.51 9.46 26.31
N ARG A 383 -3.59 9.61 27.08
CA ARG A 383 -3.80 8.84 28.31
C ARG A 383 -3.95 7.36 27.98
N PHE A 384 -3.12 6.51 28.58
CA PHE A 384 -3.10 5.09 28.28
C PHE A 384 -2.95 4.22 29.54
N PRO A 385 -3.96 3.40 29.90
CA PRO A 385 -5.22 3.19 29.20
C PRO A 385 -6.13 4.43 29.19
N ASP A 386 -6.92 4.54 28.13
CA ASP A 386 -7.89 5.61 27.86
C ASP A 386 -8.77 5.98 29.08
N GLY A 387 -8.73 7.23 29.53
CA GLY A 387 -9.47 7.73 30.69
C GLY A 387 -8.92 7.33 32.07
N TYR A 388 -7.70 6.80 32.17
CA TYR A 388 -7.06 6.50 33.45
C TYR A 388 -6.28 7.70 33.98
N ASP A 389 -6.55 8.10 35.23
CA ASP A 389 -5.85 9.21 35.89
C ASP A 389 -5.39 8.85 37.31
N THR A 390 -4.07 8.83 37.50
CA THR A 390 -3.43 8.64 38.80
C THR A 390 -3.02 9.96 39.46
N ASN A 391 -3.29 11.10 38.81
CA ASN A 391 -2.71 12.42 39.10
C ASN A 391 -1.16 12.36 39.00
N GLN A 392 -0.62 11.61 38.03
CA GLN A 392 0.79 11.56 37.67
C GLN A 392 0.93 11.51 36.14
N ASN A 393 1.20 12.64 35.49
CA ASN A 393 1.16 12.73 34.03
C ASN A 393 2.09 11.72 33.34
N ASP A 394 3.29 11.46 33.87
CA ASP A 394 4.26 10.52 33.31
C ASP A 394 3.87 9.03 33.46
N VAL A 395 2.92 8.75 34.35
CA VAL A 395 2.33 7.42 34.52
C VAL A 395 1.12 7.24 33.61
N ASP A 396 0.37 8.33 33.42
CA ASP A 396 -0.93 8.31 32.75
C ASP A 396 -0.82 8.53 31.24
N PHE A 397 0.17 9.31 30.76
CA PHE A 397 0.37 9.65 29.35
C PHE A 397 1.56 8.94 28.71
N SER A 398 1.41 8.61 27.43
CA SER A 398 2.50 8.17 26.58
C SER A 398 2.17 8.42 25.10
N LEU A 399 3.20 8.39 24.24
CA LEU A 399 3.01 8.59 22.81
C LEU A 399 2.28 7.40 22.17
N HIS A 400 1.11 7.68 21.60
CA HIS A 400 0.26 6.73 20.89
C HIS A 400 -0.31 7.35 19.61
N CYS A 401 -0.84 6.52 18.71
CA CYS A 401 -1.47 7.01 17.50
C CYS A 401 -2.61 8.00 17.81
N THR A 402 -2.62 9.12 17.11
CA THR A 402 -3.68 10.14 17.19
C THR A 402 -5.07 9.53 17.03
N THR A 403 -5.94 9.68 18.04
CA THR A 403 -7.30 9.12 18.07
C THR A 403 -8.40 10.11 18.48
N PRO A 404 -8.43 11.37 17.97
CA PRO A 404 -9.42 12.33 18.39
C PRO A 404 -10.85 11.84 18.16
N GLY A 405 -11.67 11.92 19.20
CA GLY A 405 -13.06 11.52 19.27
C GLY A 405 -13.29 10.03 19.51
N VAL A 406 -12.24 9.23 19.75
CA VAL A 406 -12.36 7.77 19.97
C VAL A 406 -11.37 7.29 21.04
N ALA A 407 -11.54 6.05 21.52
CA ALA A 407 -10.70 5.50 22.57
C ALA A 407 -9.23 5.34 22.14
N ASN A 408 -8.30 5.76 23.01
CA ASN A 408 -6.87 5.49 22.89
C ASN A 408 -6.62 3.97 22.97
N ILE A 409 -6.49 3.32 21.81
CA ILE A 409 -6.24 1.88 21.70
C ILE A 409 -4.77 1.62 21.37
N MET A 410 -4.23 0.45 21.76
CA MET A 410 -2.92 0.03 21.24
C MET A 410 -3.01 -0.09 19.72
N ASP A 411 -2.18 0.66 19.01
CA ASP A 411 -2.01 0.47 17.58
C ASP A 411 -0.53 0.49 17.21
N ASP A 412 -0.25 -0.15 16.07
CA ASP A 412 1.06 -0.64 15.66
C ASP A 412 2.15 0.46 15.49
N SER A 413 3.40 0.06 15.26
CA SER A 413 4.54 0.98 15.10
C SER A 413 4.42 2.00 13.95
N ASN A 414 3.48 1.81 13.03
CA ASN A 414 3.15 2.64 11.88
C ASN A 414 1.62 2.89 11.87
N CYS A 415 1.15 3.88 12.63
CA CYS A 415 -0.27 4.20 12.79
C CYS A 415 -1.10 4.13 11.50
N TYR A 416 -0.54 4.53 10.35
CA TYR A 416 -1.17 4.42 9.04
C TYR A 416 -0.15 3.98 7.99
N GLU A 417 -0.56 3.14 7.03
CA GLU A 417 0.30 2.65 5.96
C GLU A 417 -0.24 3.05 4.58
N LEU A 418 0.63 3.52 3.68
CA LEU A 418 0.35 3.93 2.30
C LEU A 418 0.78 2.87 1.29
N SER A 419 -0.11 2.59 0.33
CA SER A 419 0.15 1.73 -0.83
C SER A 419 -0.38 2.36 -2.11
N ILE A 420 0.25 2.09 -3.26
CA ILE A 420 -0.24 2.45 -4.59
C ILE A 420 -0.42 1.17 -5.44
N ASP A 421 -1.49 1.13 -6.24
CA ASP A 421 -1.77 0.00 -7.12
C ASP A 421 -0.95 0.01 -8.42
N ASN A 422 -1.09 -1.07 -9.19
CA ASN A 422 -0.56 -1.19 -10.54
C ASN A 422 -1.71 -1.05 -11.55
N VAL A 423 -1.44 -0.46 -12.71
CA VAL A 423 -2.45 -0.18 -13.73
C VAL A 423 -1.97 -0.72 -15.07
N THR A 424 -2.86 -1.35 -15.83
CA THR A 424 -2.60 -1.78 -17.22
C THR A 424 -3.62 -1.17 -18.15
N MET A 425 -3.17 -0.63 -19.28
CA MET A 425 -4.00 -0.01 -20.30
C MET A 425 -3.50 -0.32 -21.70
N THR A 426 -4.36 -0.18 -22.70
CA THR A 426 -4.00 -0.23 -24.11
C THR A 426 -3.98 1.19 -24.66
N GLU A 427 -2.88 1.59 -25.31
CA GLU A 427 -2.68 2.99 -25.72
C GLU A 427 -3.69 3.47 -26.76
N GLY A 428 -4.10 2.62 -27.70
CA GLY A 428 -4.96 3.00 -28.80
C GLY A 428 -4.21 3.81 -29.86
N ASN A 429 -4.85 4.02 -31.01
CA ASN A 429 -4.14 4.49 -32.21
C ASN A 429 -3.96 6.02 -32.35
N ALA A 430 -4.53 6.84 -31.44
CA ALA A 430 -4.46 8.31 -31.51
C ALA A 430 -4.98 9.00 -30.25
N GLY A 431 -4.40 10.15 -29.91
CA GLY A 431 -4.88 11.03 -28.84
C GLY A 431 -4.17 10.74 -27.53
N THR A 432 -4.94 10.73 -26.43
CA THR A 432 -4.41 10.38 -25.11
C THR A 432 -5.43 9.56 -24.32
N ILE A 433 -4.93 8.73 -23.41
CA ILE A 433 -5.72 8.01 -22.41
C ILE A 433 -5.22 8.36 -21.00
N SER A 434 -5.98 7.94 -19.98
CA SER A 434 -5.67 8.23 -18.58
C SER A 434 -5.37 6.94 -17.82
N ALA A 435 -4.13 6.81 -17.33
CA ALA A 435 -3.76 5.81 -16.35
C ALA A 435 -4.11 6.32 -14.96
N GLN A 436 -5.03 5.64 -14.27
CA GLN A 436 -5.53 6.03 -12.95
C GLN A 436 -4.99 5.09 -11.89
N PHE A 437 -4.03 5.58 -11.10
CA PHE A 437 -3.46 4.86 -9.96
C PHE A 437 -4.22 5.23 -8.69
N THR A 438 -4.58 4.24 -7.89
CA THR A 438 -5.21 4.42 -6.58
C THR A 438 -4.16 4.35 -5.48
N VAL A 439 -3.97 5.44 -4.76
CA VAL A 439 -3.19 5.49 -3.52
C VAL A 439 -4.14 5.28 -2.35
N SER A 440 -3.83 4.32 -1.47
CA SER A 440 -4.71 3.85 -0.40
C SER A 440 -4.03 3.94 0.96
N LEU A 441 -4.81 4.24 2.00
CA LEU A 441 -4.42 4.09 3.41
C LEU A 441 -4.93 2.76 3.98
N SER A 442 -4.17 2.14 4.89
CA SER A 442 -4.57 0.89 5.58
C SER A 442 -5.86 1.03 6.40
N LYS A 443 -6.11 2.22 6.93
CA LYS A 443 -7.34 2.64 7.62
C LYS A 443 -7.48 4.16 7.53
N ALA A 444 -8.67 4.68 7.83
CA ALA A 444 -8.93 6.11 7.73
C ALA A 444 -8.14 6.85 8.82
N SER A 445 -7.38 7.87 8.44
CA SER A 445 -6.63 8.68 9.39
C SER A 445 -7.53 9.70 10.09
N PHE A 446 -7.26 9.95 11.37
CA PHE A 446 -7.87 11.03 12.13
C PHE A 446 -7.19 12.38 11.88
N THR A 447 -5.98 12.39 11.32
CA THR A 447 -5.27 13.61 10.93
C THR A 447 -5.00 13.62 9.42
N THR A 448 -4.64 14.78 8.86
CA THR A 448 -4.30 14.86 7.43
C THR A 448 -3.05 14.03 7.13
N VAL A 449 -3.14 13.13 6.14
CA VAL A 449 -1.97 12.42 5.61
C VAL A 449 -1.53 13.09 4.31
N SER A 450 -0.23 13.21 4.09
CA SER A 450 0.28 13.63 2.78
C SER A 450 1.45 12.79 2.32
N VAL A 451 1.64 12.71 1.00
CA VAL A 451 2.73 11.99 0.37
C VAL A 451 3.06 12.65 -0.96
N ASP A 452 4.34 12.80 -1.27
CA ASP A 452 4.77 13.27 -2.57
C ASP A 452 4.74 12.12 -3.58
N TYR A 453 4.41 12.42 -4.83
CA TYR A 453 4.52 11.48 -5.93
C TYR A 453 5.16 12.11 -7.16
N ALA A 454 5.88 11.29 -7.93
CA ALA A 454 6.42 11.66 -9.23
C ALA A 454 6.43 10.43 -10.15
N THR A 455 6.32 10.64 -11.45
CA THR A 455 6.53 9.55 -12.42
C THR A 455 8.01 9.32 -12.67
N ALA A 456 8.38 8.09 -13.01
CA ALA A 456 9.71 7.75 -13.50
C ALA A 456 9.64 6.79 -14.68
N ASP A 457 10.60 6.91 -15.59
CA ASP A 457 10.68 6.03 -16.77
C ASP A 457 10.98 4.59 -16.36
N GLY A 458 10.33 3.65 -17.05
CA GLY A 458 10.65 2.23 -16.96
C GLY A 458 11.28 1.73 -18.25
N THR A 459 10.48 1.08 -19.09
CA THR A 459 10.87 0.63 -20.44
C THR A 459 10.42 1.59 -21.54
N THR A 460 9.49 2.51 -21.25
CA THR A 460 9.08 3.62 -22.14
C THR A 460 10.28 4.52 -22.43
N LEU A 461 10.83 4.44 -23.64
CA LEU A 461 12.05 5.16 -24.01
C LEU A 461 12.02 5.75 -25.44
N ALA A 462 10.91 5.60 -26.18
CA ALA A 462 10.93 5.77 -27.62
C ALA A 462 10.24 7.04 -28.17
N ASP A 463 9.21 7.60 -27.54
CA ASP A 463 8.40 8.64 -28.22
C ASP A 463 7.72 9.70 -27.30
N ASN A 464 7.83 9.57 -25.97
CA ASN A 464 6.99 10.20 -24.94
C ASN A 464 5.62 9.50 -24.73
N ASP A 465 5.61 8.17 -24.59
CA ASP A 465 4.46 7.32 -24.23
C ASP A 465 3.55 7.87 -23.14
N TYR A 466 4.10 8.67 -22.22
CA TYR A 466 3.33 9.34 -21.18
C TYR A 466 3.86 10.73 -20.87
N VAL A 467 3.01 11.56 -20.27
CA VAL A 467 3.37 12.89 -19.78
C VAL A 467 3.89 12.77 -18.36
N ALA A 468 5.18 13.05 -18.17
CA ALA A 468 5.81 13.03 -16.86
C ALA A 468 5.15 14.02 -15.89
N ILE A 469 5.00 13.58 -14.64
CA ILE A 469 4.57 14.39 -13.51
C ILE A 469 5.77 14.64 -12.61
N ASP A 470 6.17 15.91 -12.50
CA ASP A 470 7.13 16.38 -11.51
C ASP A 470 6.60 16.16 -10.08
N THR A 471 7.51 16.12 -9.10
CA THR A 471 7.16 15.93 -7.68
C THR A 471 5.99 16.82 -7.26
N THR A 472 4.88 16.16 -6.91
CA THR A 472 3.61 16.77 -6.53
C THR A 472 3.12 16.15 -5.24
N THR A 473 2.59 16.95 -4.31
CA THR A 473 2.04 16.43 -3.04
C THR A 473 0.59 16.00 -3.21
N LEU A 474 0.28 14.78 -2.77
CA LEU A 474 -1.06 14.22 -2.63
C LEU A 474 -1.46 14.27 -1.15
N SER A 475 -2.64 14.81 -0.84
CA SER A 475 -3.11 14.96 0.53
C SER A 475 -4.47 14.27 0.71
N PHE A 476 -4.56 13.47 1.78
CA PHE A 476 -5.76 12.83 2.29
C PHE A 476 -6.26 13.67 3.46
N ALA A 477 -7.47 14.22 3.35
CA ALA A 477 -8.16 14.81 4.49
C ALA A 477 -8.52 13.71 5.51
N PRO A 478 -8.74 14.07 6.78
CA PRO A 478 -9.18 13.10 7.78
C PRO A 478 -10.41 12.31 7.31
N GLY A 479 -10.42 11.00 7.54
CA GLY A 479 -11.49 10.10 7.09
C GLY A 479 -11.36 9.59 5.64
N GLU A 480 -10.49 10.16 4.79
CA GLU A 480 -10.31 9.68 3.42
C GLU A 480 -9.42 8.43 3.38
N LEU A 481 -9.85 7.40 2.65
CA LEU A 481 -9.09 6.15 2.49
C LEU A 481 -8.32 6.06 1.18
N ASN A 482 -8.78 6.74 0.13
CA ASN A 482 -8.25 6.56 -1.23
C ASN A 482 -8.16 7.91 -1.95
N LYS A 483 -7.10 8.05 -2.76
CA LYS A 483 -6.92 9.14 -3.72
C LYS A 483 -6.48 8.57 -5.05
N THR A 484 -6.72 9.31 -6.13
CA THR A 484 -6.34 8.89 -7.49
C THR A 484 -5.30 9.83 -8.06
N ILE A 485 -4.19 9.26 -8.54
CA ILE A 485 -3.21 9.93 -9.39
C ILE A 485 -3.56 9.60 -10.84
N THR A 486 -3.65 10.61 -11.69
CA THR A 486 -3.92 10.43 -13.12
C THR A 486 -2.70 10.79 -13.94
N VAL A 487 -2.14 9.81 -14.64
CA VAL A 487 -1.04 10.00 -15.61
C VAL A 487 -1.64 9.97 -17.02
N THR A 488 -1.24 10.94 -17.85
CA THR A 488 -1.66 10.97 -19.26
C THR A 488 -0.74 10.07 -20.06
N VAL A 489 -1.30 9.10 -20.77
CA VAL A 489 -0.60 8.24 -21.72
C VAL A 489 -0.93 8.74 -23.12
N ASN A 490 0.10 8.98 -23.92
CA ASN A 490 -0.02 9.37 -25.33
C ASN A 490 -0.23 8.12 -26.17
N SER A 491 -0.95 8.28 -27.28
CA SER A 491 -1.40 7.19 -28.13
C SER A 491 -0.91 7.47 -29.55
N ASP A 492 -0.29 6.48 -30.22
CA ASP A 492 0.16 6.66 -31.59
C ASP A 492 -0.08 5.43 -32.50
N THR A 493 0.70 5.24 -33.56
CA THR A 493 0.55 4.09 -34.49
C THR A 493 1.89 3.36 -34.72
N LEU A 494 2.86 3.59 -33.84
CA LEU A 494 4.24 3.12 -33.91
C LEU A 494 4.34 1.80 -33.17
N TYR A 495 4.64 0.71 -33.89
CA TYR A 495 4.83 -0.58 -33.21
C TYR A 495 6.09 -0.59 -32.33
N GLU A 496 5.90 -0.74 -31.04
CA GLU A 496 6.85 -0.69 -29.92
C GLU A 496 6.91 -2.00 -29.13
N GLY A 497 6.01 -2.94 -29.41
CA GLY A 497 6.15 -4.34 -28.99
C GLY A 497 4.87 -4.94 -28.47
N THR A 498 4.92 -5.53 -27.27
CA THR A 498 3.70 -6.07 -26.63
C THR A 498 3.27 -5.25 -25.42
N CYS A 499 4.24 -4.70 -24.69
CA CYS A 499 3.98 -3.80 -23.59
C CYS A 499 5.23 -3.04 -23.18
N GLU A 500 5.02 -1.83 -22.68
CA GLU A 500 6.00 -0.98 -22.06
C GLU A 500 5.54 -0.56 -20.66
N GLN A 501 6.46 -0.03 -19.86
CA GLN A 501 6.20 0.32 -18.47
C GLN A 501 6.78 1.67 -18.07
N PHE A 502 6.02 2.39 -17.25
CA PHE A 502 6.48 3.54 -16.46
C PHE A 502 6.10 3.33 -15.00
N PHE A 503 6.64 4.16 -14.11
CA PHE A 503 6.40 4.05 -12.66
C PHE A 503 5.81 5.33 -12.09
N VAL A 504 5.04 5.21 -11.01
CA VAL A 504 4.64 6.30 -10.11
C VAL A 504 5.22 6.00 -8.74
N ASN A 505 6.15 6.83 -8.27
CA ASN A 505 6.85 6.62 -7.00
C ASN A 505 6.32 7.58 -5.93
N LEU A 506 5.95 7.03 -4.77
CA LEU A 506 5.61 7.76 -3.56
C LEU A 506 6.89 8.08 -2.75
N SER A 507 6.94 9.25 -2.13
CA SER A 507 8.05 9.69 -1.26
C SER A 507 7.57 10.72 -0.24
N ASN A 508 8.43 11.06 0.73
CA ASN A 508 8.16 12.07 1.78
C ASN A 508 6.76 11.94 2.43
N PRO A 509 6.39 10.76 2.96
CA PRO A 509 5.10 10.64 3.63
C PRO A 509 5.09 11.45 4.94
N VAL A 510 3.93 12.02 5.27
CA VAL A 510 3.63 12.71 6.52
C VAL A 510 2.39 12.05 7.10
N ASN A 511 2.44 11.68 8.38
CA ASN A 511 1.38 10.98 9.13
C ASN A 511 1.10 9.55 8.64
N ALA A 512 2.03 8.93 7.91
CA ALA A 512 1.92 7.54 7.47
C ALA A 512 3.29 6.95 7.09
N ALA A 513 3.39 5.63 7.01
CA ALA A 513 4.53 4.92 6.46
C ALA A 513 4.22 4.40 5.04
N ILE A 514 5.17 4.49 4.11
CA ILE A 514 5.02 3.88 2.78
C ILE A 514 5.41 2.39 2.86
N VAL A 515 4.46 1.49 2.59
CA VAL A 515 4.70 0.04 2.52
C VAL A 515 4.81 -0.48 1.09
N GLU A 516 4.08 0.13 0.16
CA GLU A 516 4.16 -0.12 -1.28
C GLU A 516 4.22 1.23 -2.00
N GLY A 517 5.45 1.68 -2.28
CA GLY A 517 5.71 3.04 -2.78
C GLY A 517 5.84 3.17 -4.29
N GLN A 518 5.69 2.10 -5.07
CA GLN A 518 5.87 2.15 -6.51
C GLN A 518 4.68 1.50 -7.23
N GLY A 519 3.91 2.33 -7.93
CA GLY A 519 2.86 1.88 -8.84
C GLY A 519 3.46 1.66 -10.22
N VAL A 520 3.18 0.51 -10.83
CA VAL A 520 3.63 0.14 -12.18
C VAL A 520 2.52 0.41 -13.17
N GLY A 521 2.75 1.34 -14.10
CA GLY A 521 1.89 1.56 -15.27
C GLY A 521 2.38 0.70 -16.42
N THR A 522 1.56 -0.20 -16.92
CA THR A 522 1.86 -1.04 -18.09
C THR A 522 1.00 -0.61 -19.27
N ILE A 523 1.64 -0.12 -20.33
CA ILE A 523 1.01 0.27 -21.59
C ILE A 523 1.12 -0.93 -22.53
N THR A 524 0.01 -1.47 -23.02
CA THR A 524 -0.01 -2.54 -24.02
C THR A 524 -0.18 -1.92 -25.40
N ASP A 525 0.78 -2.21 -26.27
CA ASP A 525 0.77 -1.82 -27.67
C ASP A 525 -0.32 -2.58 -28.44
N ASP A 526 -1.18 -1.86 -29.16
CA ASP A 526 -2.21 -2.40 -30.05
C ASP A 526 -1.93 -2.15 -31.54
N ASP A 527 -0.71 -1.78 -31.88
CA ASP A 527 -0.30 -1.48 -33.22
C ASP A 527 0.17 -2.71 -33.99
N VAL A 528 0.01 -2.62 -35.31
CA VAL A 528 0.35 -3.72 -36.19
C VAL A 528 1.86 -3.68 -36.47
N PRO A 529 2.60 -4.79 -36.28
CA PRO A 529 4.00 -4.84 -36.66
C PRO A 529 4.20 -4.51 -38.14
N PRO A 530 5.26 -3.79 -38.52
CA PRO A 530 5.47 -3.42 -39.91
C PRO A 530 5.69 -4.64 -40.82
N THR A 531 5.46 -4.46 -42.11
CA THR A 531 5.72 -5.46 -43.15
C THR A 531 7.02 -5.16 -43.89
N VAL A 532 7.78 -6.20 -44.20
CA VAL A 532 9.05 -6.16 -44.91
C VAL A 532 8.88 -6.63 -46.35
N SER A 533 9.40 -5.86 -47.32
CA SER A 533 9.41 -6.23 -48.75
C SER A 533 10.76 -5.92 -49.39
N ILE A 534 11.15 -6.65 -50.43
CA ILE A 534 12.36 -6.43 -51.23
C ILE A 534 12.00 -6.14 -52.69
N THR A 535 12.74 -5.28 -53.39
CA THR A 535 12.46 -4.96 -54.82
C THR A 535 13.33 -5.76 -55.78
N ASP A 536 12.90 -5.84 -57.05
CA ASP A 536 13.69 -6.37 -58.16
C ASP A 536 14.72 -5.35 -58.69
N VAL A 537 15.83 -5.83 -59.25
CA VAL A 537 16.91 -5.01 -59.84
C VAL A 537 17.41 -5.60 -61.16
N THR A 538 17.79 -4.74 -62.09
CA THR A 538 18.51 -5.10 -63.31
C THR A 538 19.87 -4.38 -63.34
N VAL A 539 20.93 -5.10 -63.68
CA VAL A 539 22.30 -4.59 -63.79
C VAL A 539 22.97 -5.17 -65.03
N THR A 540 23.84 -4.40 -65.68
CA THR A 540 24.68 -4.86 -66.79
C THR A 540 26.01 -5.38 -66.25
N GLU A 541 26.51 -6.50 -66.77
CA GLU A 541 27.64 -7.22 -66.18
C GLU A 541 29.02 -6.60 -66.47
N GLY A 542 29.25 -6.08 -67.68
CA GLY A 542 30.46 -5.37 -68.09
C GLY A 542 31.73 -6.21 -68.30
N ASP A 543 32.61 -5.75 -69.20
CA ASP A 543 33.66 -6.56 -69.85
C ASP A 543 34.87 -7.07 -68.99
N MET A 544 35.13 -6.54 -67.77
CA MET A 544 36.29 -6.95 -66.92
C MET A 544 36.17 -6.52 -65.44
N ASP A 545 36.75 -7.35 -64.54
CA ASP A 545 36.90 -7.19 -63.07
C ASP A 545 35.58 -6.85 -62.36
N THR A 546 34.99 -7.86 -61.70
CA THR A 546 33.77 -7.80 -60.87
C THR A 546 33.17 -6.40 -60.83
N VAL A 547 32.16 -6.13 -61.68
CA VAL A 547 31.34 -4.96 -61.42
C VAL A 547 30.79 -5.18 -60.02
N THR A 548 31.21 -4.34 -59.07
CA THR A 548 30.46 -4.24 -57.83
C THR A 548 29.13 -3.68 -58.29
N ALA A 549 28.21 -4.58 -58.66
CA ALA A 549 26.82 -4.29 -58.80
C ALA A 549 26.45 -3.84 -57.41
N GLN A 550 26.54 -2.53 -57.17
CA GLN A 550 25.93 -1.94 -56.01
C GLN A 550 24.46 -2.21 -56.25
N PHE A 551 24.00 -3.35 -55.76
CA PHE A 551 22.61 -3.63 -55.57
C PHE A 551 22.17 -2.54 -54.61
N THR A 552 21.74 -1.43 -55.18
CA THR A 552 20.67 -0.67 -54.58
C THR A 552 19.43 -1.50 -54.87
N ILE A 553 19.38 -2.74 -54.38
CA ILE A 553 18.12 -3.47 -54.24
C ILE A 553 17.33 -2.60 -53.29
N SER A 554 16.38 -1.92 -53.91
CA SER A 554 15.80 -0.69 -53.46
C SER A 554 14.88 -0.99 -52.31
N VAL A 555 15.46 -0.83 -51.15
CA VAL A 555 14.77 -0.70 -49.90
C VAL A 555 14.08 -2.00 -49.50
N VAL A 556 14.72 -2.70 -48.57
CA VAL A 556 13.94 -3.49 -47.65
C VAL A 556 13.06 -2.48 -46.90
N ASN A 557 11.80 -2.34 -47.33
CA ASN A 557 10.89 -1.32 -46.82
C ASN A 557 10.20 -1.88 -45.60
N LEU A 558 10.04 -1.04 -44.60
CA LEU A 558 8.91 -1.15 -43.70
C LEU A 558 7.78 -0.28 -44.26
N ASP A 559 6.54 -0.77 -44.24
CA ASP A 559 5.35 0.01 -44.57
C ASP A 559 5.06 1.14 -43.56
N ALA A 560 5.54 0.97 -42.33
CA ALA A 560 5.59 1.98 -41.28
C ALA A 560 6.90 1.88 -40.50
N ALA A 561 7.29 2.94 -39.81
CA ALA A 561 8.38 2.84 -38.84
C ALA A 561 7.99 1.91 -37.67
N SER A 562 8.97 1.38 -36.94
CA SER A 562 8.77 0.71 -35.66
C SER A 562 9.66 1.39 -34.61
N GLY A 563 9.18 1.45 -33.36
CA GLY A 563 9.97 1.88 -32.19
C GLY A 563 10.97 0.80 -31.75
N LEU A 564 10.84 -0.43 -32.26
CA LEU A 564 11.78 -1.52 -32.06
C LEU A 564 12.79 -1.66 -33.21
N SER A 565 13.91 -2.31 -32.92
CA SER A 565 14.81 -2.78 -33.97
C SER A 565 14.16 -3.95 -34.72
N VAL A 566 14.06 -3.81 -36.05
CA VAL A 566 13.58 -4.86 -36.94
C VAL A 566 14.78 -5.57 -37.57
N THR A 567 14.73 -6.91 -37.65
CA THR A 567 15.76 -7.69 -38.37
C THR A 567 15.14 -8.66 -39.35
N VAL A 568 15.84 -8.91 -40.45
CA VAL A 568 15.47 -9.90 -41.46
C VAL A 568 16.74 -10.51 -42.05
N ASP A 569 16.77 -11.82 -42.23
CA ASP A 569 17.86 -12.52 -42.89
C ASP A 569 17.63 -12.51 -44.41
N TYR A 570 18.71 -12.36 -45.20
CA TYR A 570 18.65 -12.43 -46.66
C TYR A 570 19.74 -13.34 -47.23
N ALA A 571 19.38 -14.13 -48.24
CA ALA A 571 20.32 -15.01 -48.93
C ALA A 571 20.06 -15.06 -50.44
N THR A 572 21.12 -15.12 -51.24
CA THR A 572 21.01 -15.28 -52.69
C THR A 572 20.76 -16.73 -53.09
N GLY A 573 20.07 -16.94 -54.20
CA GLY A 573 19.82 -18.27 -54.77
C GLY A 573 19.81 -18.25 -56.30
N ASN A 574 20.35 -19.30 -56.92
CA ASN A 574 20.49 -19.38 -58.38
C ASN A 574 19.11 -19.40 -59.08
N ASP A 575 19.04 -18.84 -60.29
CA ASP A 575 18.01 -19.11 -61.29
C ASP A 575 18.69 -19.52 -62.60
N THR A 576 18.74 -18.65 -63.62
CA THR A 576 19.57 -18.89 -64.81
C THR A 576 21.03 -18.51 -64.55
N ALA A 577 21.28 -17.45 -63.77
CA ALA A 577 22.58 -17.11 -63.23
C ALA A 577 22.91 -17.97 -62.01
N THR A 578 24.19 -18.29 -61.86
CA THR A 578 24.77 -19.21 -60.89
C THR A 578 25.87 -18.58 -60.05
N ALA A 579 25.84 -18.84 -58.74
CA ALA A 579 26.86 -18.33 -57.85
C ALA A 579 28.26 -18.88 -58.19
N GLY A 580 29.25 -17.98 -58.25
CA GLY A 580 30.65 -18.27 -58.54
C GLY A 580 31.04 -18.00 -59.99
N ASN A 581 30.11 -18.17 -60.93
CA ASN A 581 30.28 -17.73 -62.31
C ASN A 581 29.77 -16.28 -62.42
N ASP A 582 28.49 -16.06 -62.15
CA ASP A 582 27.78 -14.84 -62.58
C ASP A 582 27.59 -13.86 -61.41
N TYR A 583 27.56 -14.36 -60.17
CA TYR A 583 27.49 -13.53 -58.97
C TYR A 583 28.14 -14.18 -57.74
N VAL A 584 28.41 -13.41 -56.68
CA VAL A 584 28.94 -13.92 -55.41
C VAL A 584 27.79 -14.24 -54.44
N ALA A 585 27.74 -15.47 -53.94
CA ALA A 585 26.73 -15.87 -52.96
C ALA A 585 26.85 -15.08 -51.65
N VAL A 586 25.71 -14.64 -51.10
CA VAL A 586 25.62 -13.90 -49.83
C VAL A 586 24.56 -14.56 -48.95
N ASN A 587 24.81 -14.59 -47.64
CA ASN A 587 23.87 -14.98 -46.60
C ASN A 587 24.16 -14.17 -45.33
N ASN A 588 23.34 -13.16 -45.06
CA ASN A 588 23.58 -12.17 -44.01
C ASN A 588 22.27 -11.76 -43.33
N ARG A 589 22.38 -11.04 -42.21
CA ARG A 589 21.27 -10.38 -41.52
C ARG A 589 21.27 -8.89 -41.81
N LEU A 590 20.09 -8.32 -42.07
CA LEU A 590 19.84 -6.89 -42.16
C LEU A 590 19.16 -6.41 -40.88
N THR A 591 19.53 -5.22 -40.41
CA THR A 591 18.99 -4.61 -39.19
C THR A 591 18.55 -3.18 -39.48
N PHE A 592 17.33 -2.87 -39.09
CA PHE A 592 16.75 -1.53 -39.03
C PHE A 592 16.85 -1.05 -37.58
N ALA A 593 17.42 0.13 -37.38
CA ALA A 593 17.28 0.81 -36.09
C ALA A 593 15.84 1.30 -35.95
N PRO A 594 15.35 1.54 -34.71
CA PRO A 594 14.07 2.22 -34.50
C PRO A 594 13.92 3.47 -35.39
N GLY A 595 12.76 3.64 -36.01
CA GLY A 595 12.49 4.73 -36.94
C GLY A 595 13.01 4.56 -38.38
N ASP A 596 13.90 3.59 -38.66
CA ASP A 596 14.35 3.31 -40.02
C ASP A 596 13.25 2.63 -40.83
N THR A 597 12.82 3.21 -41.95
CA THR A 597 11.88 2.57 -42.89
C THR A 597 12.58 1.92 -44.08
N SER A 598 13.89 2.13 -44.24
CA SER A 598 14.62 1.75 -45.44
C SER A 598 16.09 1.40 -45.20
N LYS A 599 16.57 0.32 -45.84
CA LYS A 599 17.99 -0.05 -45.91
C LYS A 599 18.33 -0.63 -47.29
N THR A 600 19.60 -0.53 -47.67
CA THR A 600 20.15 -1.10 -48.91
C THR A 600 21.10 -2.27 -48.62
N ILE A 601 21.14 -3.27 -49.50
CA ILE A 601 22.02 -4.44 -49.41
C ILE A 601 22.90 -4.57 -50.66
N ASN A 602 24.22 -4.56 -50.51
CA ASN A 602 25.14 -4.68 -51.65
C ASN A 602 25.49 -6.15 -51.92
N LEU A 603 25.35 -6.61 -53.16
CA LEU A 603 25.85 -7.91 -53.63
C LEU A 603 26.91 -7.68 -54.72
N THR A 604 27.47 -8.73 -55.31
CA THR A 604 28.49 -8.61 -56.34
C THR A 604 28.11 -9.46 -57.54
N VAL A 605 28.13 -8.87 -58.74
CA VAL A 605 28.00 -9.55 -60.03
C VAL A 605 29.40 -9.70 -60.61
N ASN A 606 29.68 -10.83 -61.20
CA ASN A 606 30.93 -11.07 -61.89
C ASN A 606 30.66 -10.82 -63.38
N GLY A 607 31.28 -9.79 -63.95
CA GLY A 607 31.23 -9.58 -65.39
C GLY A 607 32.39 -10.28 -66.08
N ASP A 608 32.17 -10.70 -67.32
CA ASP A 608 33.21 -11.17 -68.22
C ASP A 608 33.04 -10.62 -69.64
N ALA A 609 33.65 -11.28 -70.64
CA ALA A 609 33.68 -10.79 -72.03
C ALA A 609 33.12 -11.85 -73.00
N LEU A 610 32.26 -12.74 -72.51
CA LEU A 610 31.63 -13.81 -73.23
C LEU A 610 30.19 -13.41 -73.58
N ASP A 611 29.82 -13.50 -74.87
CA ASP A 611 28.40 -13.45 -75.26
C ASP A 611 27.66 -14.66 -74.66
N GLU A 612 26.81 -14.39 -73.68
CA GLU A 612 25.94 -15.34 -72.96
C GLU A 612 24.47 -15.26 -73.46
N GLY A 613 24.18 -14.26 -74.29
CA GLY A 613 22.97 -14.15 -75.08
C GLY A 613 21.85 -13.36 -74.41
N ALA A 614 20.99 -14.03 -73.64
CA ALA A 614 19.83 -13.39 -73.03
C ALA A 614 20.09 -13.08 -71.56
N ASN A 615 19.51 -11.99 -71.05
CA ASN A 615 19.62 -11.60 -69.64
C ASN A 615 19.42 -12.80 -68.69
N GLU A 616 20.35 -12.95 -67.76
CA GLU A 616 20.27 -13.97 -66.72
C GLU A 616 19.60 -13.45 -65.44
N ARG A 617 19.22 -14.35 -64.54
CA ARG A 617 18.57 -13.99 -63.27
C ARG A 617 19.09 -14.79 -62.10
N PHE A 618 19.02 -14.21 -60.91
CA PHE A 618 19.14 -14.89 -59.63
C PHE A 618 18.15 -14.28 -58.62
N PHE A 619 17.94 -14.94 -57.48
CA PHE A 619 17.00 -14.51 -56.44
C PHE A 619 17.72 -13.99 -55.20
N VAL A 620 17.04 -13.11 -54.46
CA VAL A 620 17.38 -12.70 -53.09
C VAL A 620 16.19 -12.99 -52.19
N ASN A 621 16.31 -14.00 -51.33
CA ASN A 621 15.22 -14.48 -50.49
C ASN A 621 15.32 -13.93 -49.08
N LEU A 622 14.24 -13.32 -48.58
CA LEU A 622 14.09 -12.87 -47.20
C LEU A 622 13.54 -13.99 -46.32
N ASN A 623 14.06 -14.13 -45.10
CA ASN A 623 13.56 -15.07 -44.10
C ASN A 623 13.81 -14.59 -42.66
N ASN A 624 13.22 -15.30 -41.70
CA ASN A 624 13.37 -15.08 -40.26
C ASN A 624 13.18 -13.60 -39.82
N PRO A 625 12.04 -12.94 -40.15
CA PRO A 625 11.81 -11.58 -39.69
C PRO A 625 11.61 -11.57 -38.16
N VAL A 626 12.08 -10.52 -37.49
CA VAL A 626 11.85 -10.23 -36.07
C VAL A 626 11.27 -8.83 -35.96
N ASN A 627 10.22 -8.66 -35.17
CA ASN A 627 9.44 -7.41 -35.01
C ASN A 627 8.81 -6.89 -36.31
N ALA A 628 8.62 -7.76 -37.30
CA ALA A 628 7.96 -7.47 -38.56
C ALA A 628 7.40 -8.76 -39.18
N THR A 629 6.59 -8.61 -40.22
CA THR A 629 6.17 -9.73 -41.10
C THR A 629 6.74 -9.54 -42.50
N ILE A 630 6.76 -10.56 -43.35
CA ILE A 630 7.25 -10.42 -44.74
C ILE A 630 6.05 -10.32 -45.69
N ALA A 631 5.94 -9.20 -46.40
CA ALA A 631 4.96 -8.98 -47.46
C ALA A 631 5.45 -9.50 -48.81
N ASP A 632 6.73 -9.28 -49.13
CA ASP A 632 7.39 -9.81 -50.32
C ASP A 632 8.72 -10.46 -49.93
N ALA A 633 8.82 -11.77 -50.18
CA ALA A 633 9.91 -12.60 -49.70
C ALA A 633 11.04 -12.78 -50.73
N GLN A 634 10.89 -12.32 -51.97
CA GLN A 634 11.84 -12.65 -53.03
C GLN A 634 12.05 -11.47 -53.98
N GLY A 635 13.27 -10.92 -53.98
CA GLY A 635 13.73 -10.00 -55.00
C GLY A 635 14.37 -10.76 -56.16
N VAL A 636 14.15 -10.30 -57.39
CA VAL A 636 14.77 -10.83 -58.61
C VAL A 636 15.90 -9.91 -59.05
N GLY A 637 17.12 -10.44 -59.07
CA GLY A 637 18.27 -9.80 -59.70
C GLY A 637 18.39 -10.26 -61.15
N THR A 638 18.38 -9.33 -62.10
CA THR A 638 18.58 -9.60 -63.54
C THR A 638 19.95 -9.06 -63.97
N ILE A 639 20.75 -9.90 -64.61
CA ILE A 639 22.05 -9.58 -65.18
C ILE A 639 21.86 -9.43 -66.69
N SER A 640 22.22 -8.28 -67.24
CA SER A 640 22.14 -8.00 -68.67
C SER A 640 23.51 -8.16 -69.31
N ASP A 641 23.57 -9.05 -70.28
CA ASP A 641 24.72 -9.26 -71.16
C ASP A 641 24.91 -8.04 -72.08
N ASP A 642 26.14 -7.50 -72.09
CA ASP A 642 26.58 -6.41 -72.95
C ASP A 642 27.69 -6.79 -73.93
N ASP A 643 28.00 -8.08 -74.08
CA ASP A 643 28.98 -8.58 -75.01
C ASP A 643 28.42 -8.81 -76.43
N ASP A 644 29.23 -8.48 -77.44
CA ASP A 644 28.86 -8.68 -78.84
C ASP A 644 29.01 -10.16 -79.25
N PRO A 645 28.04 -10.76 -79.97
CA PRO A 645 28.17 -12.12 -80.49
C PRO A 645 29.40 -12.29 -81.40
N PRO A 646 30.14 -13.42 -81.31
CA PRO A 646 31.35 -13.62 -82.10
C PRO A 646 31.02 -13.78 -83.60
N THR A 647 31.92 -13.28 -84.46
CA THR A 647 31.86 -13.51 -85.90
C THR A 647 32.62 -14.79 -86.28
N ILE A 648 32.14 -15.50 -87.31
CA ILE A 648 32.71 -16.79 -87.76
C ILE A 648 33.52 -16.61 -89.05
N SER A 649 34.66 -17.30 -89.17
CA SER A 649 35.50 -17.36 -90.37
C SER A 649 36.06 -18.76 -90.60
N ILE A 650 36.51 -19.06 -91.83
CA ILE A 650 37.18 -20.31 -92.20
C ILE A 650 38.44 -19.99 -93.01
N ASN A 651 39.56 -20.69 -92.78
CA ASN A 651 40.79 -20.47 -93.54
C ASN A 651 40.81 -21.26 -94.86
N ASP A 652 41.58 -20.75 -95.83
CA ASP A 652 41.93 -21.53 -97.03
C ASP A 652 42.99 -22.59 -96.72
N VAL A 653 42.87 -23.75 -97.37
CA VAL A 653 43.81 -24.88 -97.24
C VAL A 653 44.44 -25.17 -98.60
N ARG A 654 45.76 -25.33 -98.64
CA ARG A 654 46.51 -25.78 -99.82
C ARG A 654 47.33 -27.02 -99.45
N LEU A 655 47.13 -28.10 -100.20
CA LEU A 655 47.85 -29.36 -100.03
C LEU A 655 48.17 -29.98 -101.39
N ASN A 656 49.06 -30.97 -101.40
CA ASN A 656 49.22 -31.86 -102.54
C ASN A 656 48.28 -33.06 -102.33
N GLU A 657 47.46 -33.40 -103.31
CA GLU A 657 46.53 -34.54 -103.24
C GLU A 657 47.26 -35.89 -103.05
N GLY A 658 48.47 -36.00 -103.62
CA GLY A 658 49.30 -37.21 -103.60
C GLY A 658 48.97 -38.19 -104.74
N ASN A 659 49.87 -39.10 -105.07
CA ASN A 659 49.71 -39.97 -106.24
C ASN A 659 48.75 -41.16 -106.04
N THR A 660 48.34 -41.45 -104.80
CA THR A 660 47.46 -42.58 -104.42
C THR A 660 46.82 -42.35 -103.06
N GLY A 661 45.60 -42.85 -102.86
CA GLY A 661 44.95 -42.89 -101.54
C GLY A 661 44.18 -41.61 -101.25
N THR A 662 44.10 -41.23 -99.97
CA THR A 662 43.38 -40.01 -99.55
C THR A 662 44.21 -39.18 -98.58
N THR A 663 44.12 -37.87 -98.70
CA THR A 663 44.73 -36.88 -97.79
C THR A 663 43.62 -36.05 -97.13
N SER A 664 43.81 -35.62 -95.88
CA SER A 664 42.85 -34.74 -95.19
C SER A 664 43.18 -33.28 -95.45
N ALA A 665 42.24 -32.52 -95.99
CA ALA A 665 42.25 -31.06 -96.04
C ALA A 665 41.55 -30.53 -94.79
N ASP A 666 42.34 -30.02 -93.85
CA ASP A 666 41.86 -29.59 -92.53
C ASP A 666 41.61 -28.08 -92.51
N PHE A 667 40.33 -27.70 -92.69
CA PHE A 667 39.88 -26.31 -92.61
C PHE A 667 39.58 -25.96 -91.16
N THR A 668 40.20 -24.91 -90.64
CA THR A 668 39.94 -24.36 -89.31
C THR A 668 38.86 -23.30 -89.41
N VAL A 669 37.73 -23.55 -88.76
CA VAL A 669 36.69 -22.56 -88.50
C VAL A 669 37.04 -21.84 -87.20
N SER A 670 37.09 -20.52 -87.22
CA SER A 670 37.49 -19.67 -86.11
C SER A 670 36.43 -18.62 -85.77
N LEU A 671 36.21 -18.40 -84.49
CA LEU A 671 35.43 -17.30 -83.94
C LEU A 671 36.32 -16.07 -83.68
N SER A 672 35.77 -14.86 -83.80
CA SER A 672 36.50 -13.62 -83.48
C SER A 672 36.76 -13.42 -81.99
N ALA A 673 35.93 -14.04 -81.14
CA ALA A 673 36.04 -14.07 -79.69
C ALA A 673 35.47 -15.40 -79.18
N ALA A 674 35.70 -15.72 -77.90
CA ALA A 674 34.99 -16.80 -77.23
C ALA A 674 33.53 -16.37 -76.98
N SER A 675 32.61 -17.33 -76.90
CA SER A 675 31.23 -17.11 -76.45
C SER A 675 30.91 -18.08 -75.32
N GLY A 676 30.03 -17.66 -74.41
CA GLY A 676 29.46 -18.50 -73.35
C GLY A 676 28.46 -19.53 -73.89
N LEU A 677 28.03 -19.38 -75.14
CA LEU A 677 27.09 -20.25 -75.82
C LEU A 677 27.76 -21.34 -76.66
N ILE A 678 27.00 -22.38 -76.97
CA ILE A 678 27.37 -23.35 -78.01
C ILE A 678 27.12 -22.70 -79.38
N ILE A 679 28.17 -22.57 -80.19
CA ILE A 679 28.05 -22.06 -81.57
C ILE A 679 27.95 -23.22 -82.57
N GLY A 680 26.81 -23.32 -83.24
CA GLY A 680 26.57 -24.26 -84.34
C GLY A 680 26.73 -23.58 -85.70
N VAL A 681 27.52 -24.18 -86.60
CA VAL A 681 27.77 -23.67 -87.95
C VAL A 681 27.64 -24.82 -88.94
N ASP A 682 26.69 -24.72 -89.88
CA ASP A 682 26.58 -25.72 -90.94
C ASP A 682 27.69 -25.47 -91.98
N TYR A 683 28.27 -26.55 -92.50
CA TYR A 683 29.22 -26.46 -93.60
C TYR A 683 28.86 -27.45 -94.71
N THR A 684 29.07 -27.05 -95.95
CA THR A 684 28.89 -27.91 -97.12
C THR A 684 30.01 -27.68 -98.15
N THR A 685 30.57 -28.76 -98.68
CA THR A 685 31.53 -28.69 -99.78
C THR A 685 30.86 -28.30 -101.10
N GLY A 686 31.48 -27.46 -101.92
CA GLY A 686 31.00 -27.10 -103.25
C GLY A 686 32.11 -27.20 -104.31
N GLU A 687 31.75 -27.60 -105.52
CA GLU A 687 32.70 -27.73 -106.64
C GLU A 687 33.23 -26.35 -107.11
N ASP A 688 34.44 -26.33 -107.66
CA ASP A 688 34.94 -25.25 -108.53
C ASP A 688 35.63 -25.88 -109.75
N SER A 689 36.97 -25.99 -109.74
CA SER A 689 37.67 -26.78 -110.76
C SER A 689 37.87 -28.24 -110.36
N ALA A 690 37.93 -28.54 -109.06
CA ALA A 690 37.84 -29.89 -108.53
C ALA A 690 36.37 -30.31 -108.42
N THR A 691 36.10 -31.57 -108.76
CA THR A 691 34.77 -32.19 -108.83
C THR A 691 34.56 -33.22 -107.72
N GLU A 692 33.30 -33.32 -107.29
CA GLU A 692 32.90 -34.19 -106.20
C GLU A 692 33.05 -35.67 -106.58
N ASN A 693 33.53 -36.48 -105.64
CA ASN A 693 33.80 -37.92 -105.75
C ASN A 693 34.90 -38.32 -106.75
N SER A 694 35.34 -37.43 -107.64
CA SER A 694 36.61 -37.56 -108.35
C SER A 694 37.75 -37.14 -107.45
N ASP A 695 37.71 -35.89 -106.96
CA ASP A 695 38.90 -35.21 -106.44
C ASP A 695 38.80 -35.03 -104.92
N TYR A 696 37.59 -34.94 -104.37
CA TYR A 696 37.31 -34.96 -102.93
C TYR A 696 36.00 -35.68 -102.61
N LEU A 697 35.80 -36.08 -101.35
CA LEU A 697 34.51 -36.61 -100.88
C LEU A 697 33.61 -35.46 -100.41
N PRO A 698 32.32 -35.45 -100.79
CA PRO A 698 31.39 -34.44 -100.29
C PRO A 698 31.27 -34.50 -98.78
N ALA A 699 31.17 -33.33 -98.15
CA ALA A 699 30.80 -33.22 -96.75
C ALA A 699 29.69 -32.19 -96.57
N ASN A 700 28.69 -32.55 -95.78
CA ASN A 700 27.63 -31.67 -95.31
C ASN A 700 27.30 -32.06 -93.86
N SER A 701 27.59 -31.18 -92.92
CA SER A 701 27.36 -31.43 -91.49
C SER A 701 27.36 -30.11 -90.71
N THR A 702 27.00 -30.19 -89.43
CA THR A 702 27.09 -29.07 -88.48
C THR A 702 28.35 -29.20 -87.64
N LEU A 703 29.18 -28.16 -87.65
CA LEU A 703 30.27 -27.97 -86.70
C LEU A 703 29.71 -27.32 -85.43
N SER A 704 29.98 -27.90 -84.26
CA SER A 704 29.58 -27.33 -82.97
C SER A 704 30.83 -26.98 -82.18
N LEU A 705 31.00 -25.69 -81.85
CA LEU A 705 32.00 -25.18 -80.91
C LEU A 705 31.34 -25.10 -79.53
N ALA A 706 31.96 -25.71 -78.52
CA ALA A 706 31.51 -25.61 -77.14
C ALA A 706 31.79 -24.21 -76.55
N PRO A 707 31.14 -23.81 -75.44
CA PRO A 707 31.44 -22.54 -74.77
C PRO A 707 32.94 -22.38 -74.51
N GLY A 708 33.47 -21.20 -74.79
CA GLY A 708 34.90 -20.90 -74.70
C GLY A 708 35.78 -21.41 -75.86
N GLU A 709 35.29 -22.29 -76.75
CA GLU A 709 36.08 -22.75 -77.92
C GLU A 709 36.12 -21.65 -79.01
N THR A 710 37.31 -21.15 -79.33
CA THR A 710 37.49 -20.12 -80.38
C THR A 710 37.77 -20.67 -81.77
N SER A 711 38.02 -21.98 -81.90
CA SER A 711 38.23 -22.61 -83.20
C SER A 711 38.00 -24.12 -83.17
N LYS A 712 37.62 -24.69 -84.32
CA LYS A 712 37.49 -26.14 -84.52
C LYS A 712 37.72 -26.50 -85.98
N THR A 713 38.25 -27.70 -86.22
CA THR A 713 38.64 -28.14 -87.55
C THR A 713 37.57 -28.99 -88.23
N VAL A 714 37.33 -28.71 -89.51
CA VAL A 714 36.57 -29.51 -90.47
C VAL A 714 37.55 -30.20 -91.42
N SER A 715 37.52 -31.52 -91.46
CA SER A 715 38.41 -32.33 -92.29
C SER A 715 37.69 -32.84 -93.54
N ILE A 716 38.12 -32.40 -94.72
CA ILE A 716 37.60 -32.87 -96.02
C ILE A 716 38.58 -33.88 -96.63
N VAL A 717 38.07 -35.03 -97.03
CA VAL A 717 38.90 -36.09 -97.64
C VAL A 717 39.15 -35.76 -99.11
N VAL A 718 40.40 -35.46 -99.46
CA VAL A 718 40.90 -35.27 -100.83
C VAL A 718 41.42 -36.60 -101.35
N LYS A 719 41.11 -36.96 -102.60
CA LYS A 719 41.54 -38.20 -103.25
C LYS A 719 42.76 -37.91 -104.10
N GLY A 720 43.81 -38.70 -103.94
CA GLY A 720 45.01 -38.59 -104.76
C GLY A 720 45.04 -39.63 -105.87
N ASP A 721 45.46 -39.22 -107.06
CA ASP A 721 45.67 -40.12 -108.19
C ASP A 721 46.91 -39.75 -109.05
N THR A 722 47.10 -40.45 -110.17
CA THR A 722 48.28 -40.27 -111.04
C THR A 722 47.99 -39.46 -112.31
N LEU A 723 46.78 -38.91 -112.46
CA LEU A 723 46.41 -38.06 -113.56
C LEU A 723 47.18 -36.74 -113.43
N ILE A 724 47.71 -36.25 -114.55
CA ILE A 724 48.42 -34.97 -114.55
C ILE A 724 47.38 -33.88 -114.75
N GLU A 725 47.08 -33.17 -113.67
CA GLU A 725 46.11 -32.09 -113.63
C GLU A 725 46.80 -30.75 -113.32
N THR A 726 46.10 -29.65 -113.58
CA THR A 726 46.55 -28.32 -113.11
C THR A 726 46.17 -28.15 -111.64
N ASP A 727 46.64 -27.09 -110.97
CA ASP A 727 46.13 -26.77 -109.63
C ASP A 727 44.60 -26.59 -109.66
N GLU A 728 43.88 -27.36 -108.85
CA GLU A 728 42.42 -27.32 -108.74
C GLU A 728 41.93 -26.82 -107.38
N ARG A 729 40.65 -26.45 -107.31
CA ARG A 729 40.00 -25.85 -106.12
C ARG A 729 38.61 -26.42 -105.91
N PHE A 730 38.21 -26.50 -104.64
CA PHE A 730 36.83 -26.68 -104.20
C PHE A 730 36.56 -25.72 -103.03
N PHE A 731 35.29 -25.48 -102.73
CA PHE A 731 34.84 -24.63 -101.63
C PHE A 731 34.38 -25.44 -100.42
N VAL A 732 34.57 -24.89 -99.23
CA VAL A 732 33.83 -25.27 -98.02
C VAL A 732 33.01 -24.05 -97.60
N ASN A 733 31.70 -24.09 -97.84
CA ASN A 733 30.80 -22.97 -97.56
C ASN A 733 30.20 -23.12 -96.17
N LEU A 734 30.31 -22.09 -95.34
CA LEU A 734 29.60 -21.99 -94.08
C LEU A 734 28.20 -21.39 -94.31
N SER A 735 27.18 -21.88 -93.59
CA SER A 735 25.80 -21.42 -93.70
C SER A 735 25.05 -21.40 -92.38
#